data_AF-A0A0D3LGY3-F1
#
_entry.id   AF-A0A0D3LGY3-F1
#
_cell.length_a   1.000
_cell.length_b   1.000
_cell.length_c   1.000
_cell.angle_alpha   90.00
_cell.angle_beta   90.00
_cell.angle_gamma   90.00
#
_symmetry.space_group_name_H-M   'P 1'
#
loop_
_entity.id
_entity.type
_entity.pdbx_description
1 polymer ?
#
loop_
_entity_poly.entity_id
_entity_poly.type
_entity_poly.pdbx_seq_one_letter_code
_entity_poly.pdbx_strand_id
1 'polypeptide(L)'
;MKFQSPSDLYRNKKIYAAIMLMAVLMAGCIADKQNVASPEIKTETTLVYRTRNKTIPSMATWGMSRYHIDKAVEHSSFTHLVTLRNLGSQHDVTADSTVEKTRKLAEYAASKGLYLIGDLDVRLAPETYLKKYPNDQQGRLMFQDIKIAGQKSAEVNFNRPVFSDHYQRPYLGVSGKFVEAYAYNLGPNGLIDPASLIKITEFCKVEKEDRDELKLSISKLPANRSYATVISQFTYRYHDVFAPGLEEFQVELINKYRGVPLGGAHNDEFGFPQMFNESNIKNEFWYTHNRAQAYATETGGRNLVDDLLLMRNGIEGKEAERLKAINVFMEMALLRMGKLETLFYNTVKDVFGSEAVVGVHSTWFPYPDRREYMKNGLDWWLAKRDFAQTDEVVPFGIRTALSKKWNSPVWYNMYYRYFQPEGFSEAKDYEWELYRSALGGGRVNNLPVIIEANGILASEYVQGENKVQLLDYIKPSPLNSPVAVIFGYHSAVNWASENYEDVGMALVDSLWSKGVATDLIPSYEIDLGNVVVDEEGYIRYGSQQYRAVVLHKPDMEKSTTSAFFKNAQLKKTKVYRLGEWKRDYDGHLLQGRQHIPAAMVHYENAELLTRDLISLLKKEGVNFNTPTVQIMEGFGHSSIVPAAAGHAWLLDGTLVQAAGEHSGAGDPIQSKMKIGEQEVVFDAVGIAAIRLDKKGEVEAIAAGDLKHVKCGSFELNLPHRLNVALWKNERGQWEGVVQGGNSSVPASLLKLTSNWTILKTPAPFSGGDFKKPVVIDLKKGANAAGNYAQNISTVKDIDNNEYKVADFGGKLWFVDNLRVSRYTDGTPIMELGTEKEQSVIHREAGMSWYKNDSAAYSQYGRLYNWKTATLDNICPEGWRVPNNKDWTELMNILSKSDQYSSATFFSEPAGYRHPYGSFFFNGDFGVWWSASGANSRLVYKKKPDELWFYANERNDQHPFFYSIRCVKCEQDTNSTTSPVENEQSSPGR
;
A
#
# COMPACT_ATOMS: atom_id res chain seq x y z
N MET A 1 47.75 -28.17 -10.66
CA MET A 1 47.14 -29.10 -11.64
C MET A 1 46.29 -28.28 -12.60
N LYS A 2 46.54 -28.38 -13.92
CA LYS A 2 45.66 -27.78 -14.93
C LYS A 2 44.44 -28.71 -15.11
N PHE A 3 43.24 -28.17 -15.00
CA PHE A 3 42.00 -28.92 -15.26
C PHE A 3 41.33 -28.37 -16.53
N GLN A 4 40.99 -29.28 -17.43
CA GLN A 4 40.23 -29.02 -18.65
C GLN A 4 38.73 -29.23 -18.34
N SER A 5 37.96 -28.15 -18.51
CA SER A 5 36.49 -28.04 -18.42
C SER A 5 35.83 -27.96 -17.01
N PRO A 6 34.69 -27.23 -16.88
CA PRO A 6 34.07 -26.89 -15.59
C PRO A 6 33.19 -27.99 -14.96
N SER A 7 33.06 -29.17 -15.57
CA SER A 7 32.03 -30.15 -15.16
C SER A 7 32.48 -31.22 -14.14
N ASP A 8 33.73 -31.20 -13.66
CA ASP A 8 34.24 -32.23 -12.73
C ASP A 8 34.34 -31.80 -11.25
N LEU A 9 33.94 -30.57 -10.90
CA LEU A 9 34.10 -30.07 -9.52
C LEU A 9 33.07 -30.61 -8.50
N TYR A 10 32.01 -31.31 -8.94
CA TYR A 10 30.86 -31.64 -8.09
C TYR A 10 30.78 -33.08 -7.57
N ARG A 11 31.73 -33.97 -7.88
CA ARG A 11 31.63 -35.39 -7.49
C ARG A 11 32.31 -35.81 -6.19
N ASN A 12 32.99 -34.94 -5.46
CA ASN A 12 33.70 -35.37 -4.24
C ASN A 12 33.43 -34.47 -3.01
N LYS A 13 32.24 -34.64 -2.40
CA LYS A 13 31.77 -33.88 -1.21
C LYS A 13 32.73 -33.90 -0.01
N LYS A 14 33.62 -34.90 0.11
CA LYS A 14 34.56 -35.00 1.25
C LYS A 14 35.79 -34.08 1.11
N ILE A 15 36.22 -33.75 -0.11
CA ILE A 15 37.40 -32.90 -0.34
C ILE A 15 37.03 -31.41 -0.18
N TYR A 16 35.84 -31.02 -0.64
CA TYR A 16 35.33 -29.65 -0.50
C TYR A 16 35.09 -29.25 0.97
N ALA A 17 34.61 -30.18 1.79
CA ALA A 17 34.43 -29.97 3.23
C ALA A 17 35.77 -29.83 3.98
N ALA A 18 36.80 -30.58 3.57
CA ALA A 18 38.13 -30.49 4.19
C ALA A 18 38.86 -29.16 3.86
N ILE A 19 38.68 -28.64 2.65
CA ILE A 19 39.27 -27.35 2.23
C ILE A 19 38.57 -26.18 2.92
N MET A 20 37.24 -26.22 3.08
CA MET A 20 36.49 -25.22 3.85
C MET A 20 36.85 -25.24 5.34
N LEU A 21 37.08 -26.44 5.92
CA LEU A 21 37.46 -26.55 7.32
C LEU A 21 38.90 -26.02 7.58
N MET A 22 39.84 -26.23 6.65
CA MET A 22 41.18 -25.63 6.74
C MET A 22 41.18 -24.11 6.54
N ALA A 23 40.31 -23.57 5.68
CA ALA A 23 40.18 -22.13 5.48
C ALA A 23 39.58 -21.43 6.72
N VAL A 24 38.64 -22.07 7.41
CA VAL A 24 38.06 -21.57 8.67
C VAL A 24 39.06 -21.66 9.83
N LEU A 25 39.90 -22.69 9.88
CA LEU A 25 40.92 -22.86 10.92
C LEU A 25 42.14 -21.93 10.74
N MET A 26 42.49 -21.54 9.51
CA MET A 26 43.60 -20.60 9.25
C MET A 26 43.21 -19.12 9.34
N ALA A 27 41.91 -18.77 9.28
CA ALA A 27 41.43 -17.41 9.51
C ALA A 27 41.31 -17.04 11.01
N GLY A 28 41.42 -18.01 11.92
CA GLY A 28 41.19 -17.84 13.36
C GLY A 28 42.45 -17.65 14.22
N CYS A 29 43.64 -17.51 13.62
CA CYS A 29 44.90 -17.41 14.35
C CYS A 29 45.81 -16.34 13.74
N ILE A 30 45.54 -15.06 14.02
CA ILE A 30 46.51 -13.96 14.18
C ILE A 30 45.70 -12.73 14.68
N ALA A 31 46.24 -12.06 15.71
CA ALA A 31 45.72 -10.90 16.46
C ALA A 31 44.74 -11.25 17.61
N ASP A 32 44.98 -10.91 18.89
CA ASP A 32 46.05 -10.11 19.46
C ASP A 32 46.22 -10.39 20.97
N LYS A 33 47.44 -10.20 21.46
CA LYS A 33 47.83 -10.36 22.87
C LYS A 33 47.45 -9.12 23.69
N GLN A 34 47.02 -9.40 24.93
CA GLN A 34 47.04 -8.55 26.13
C GLN A 34 47.32 -7.04 25.98
N ASN A 35 46.32 -6.23 26.33
CA ASN A 35 46.53 -5.02 27.14
C ASN A 35 45.31 -4.80 28.06
N VAL A 36 45.56 -4.79 29.37
CA VAL A 36 44.59 -4.37 30.38
C VAL A 36 44.59 -2.84 30.37
N ALA A 37 43.61 -2.25 29.69
CA ALA A 37 43.34 -0.83 29.72
C ALA A 37 42.00 -0.56 30.45
N SER A 38 41.96 0.53 31.20
CA SER A 38 40.80 1.08 31.89
C SER A 38 39.54 1.14 31.00
N PRO A 39 38.32 1.01 31.55
CA PRO A 39 37.10 0.96 30.76
C PRO A 39 36.85 2.30 30.06
N GLU A 40 37.18 2.37 28.76
CA GLU A 40 36.79 3.47 27.88
C GLU A 40 35.28 3.39 27.60
N ILE A 41 34.56 4.45 27.96
CA ILE A 41 33.22 4.73 27.44
C ILE A 41 33.41 5.05 25.95
N LYS A 42 32.94 4.17 25.06
CA LYS A 42 33.01 4.40 23.61
C LYS A 42 32.14 5.60 23.25
N THR A 43 32.79 6.74 23.08
CA THR A 43 32.22 7.99 22.55
C THR A 43 32.50 8.13 21.05
N GLU A 44 32.66 7.00 20.34
CA GLU A 44 32.93 6.99 18.90
C GLU A 44 31.79 7.67 18.14
N THR A 45 32.05 8.90 17.73
CA THR A 45 31.25 9.73 16.83
C THR A 45 31.38 9.29 15.38
N THR A 46 32.19 8.27 15.11
CA THR A 46 32.10 7.44 13.91
C THR A 46 31.09 6.34 14.19
N LEU A 47 29.85 6.57 13.76
CA LEU A 47 28.84 5.55 13.57
C LEU A 47 29.37 4.46 12.64
N VAL A 48 30.16 3.53 13.17
CA VAL A 48 30.23 2.18 12.64
C VAL A 48 28.87 1.59 13.00
N TYR A 49 27.86 1.93 12.19
CA TYR A 49 26.62 1.19 12.12
C TYR A 49 27.03 -0.24 11.80
N ARG A 50 27.23 -1.05 12.85
CA ARG A 50 27.21 -2.50 12.69
C ARG A 50 25.79 -2.82 12.30
N THR A 51 25.53 -2.80 10.99
CA THR A 51 24.38 -3.43 10.35
C THR A 51 24.40 -4.90 10.74
N ARG A 52 23.89 -5.23 11.91
CA ARG A 52 23.32 -6.55 12.13
C ARG A 52 21.89 -6.47 11.56
N ASN A 53 21.80 -6.59 10.24
CA ASN A 53 20.65 -6.89 9.36
C ASN A 53 19.29 -7.28 10.00
N LYS A 54 18.66 -6.46 10.84
CA LYS A 54 17.40 -6.91 11.46
C LYS A 54 16.24 -5.92 11.40
N THR A 55 16.50 -4.62 11.30
CA THR A 55 15.47 -3.58 11.13
C THR A 55 16.03 -2.34 10.42
N ILE A 56 15.16 -1.61 9.72
CA ILE A 56 15.41 -0.35 9.02
C ILE A 56 14.43 0.74 9.49
N PRO A 57 14.81 1.61 10.44
CA PRO A 57 14.09 2.87 10.64
C PRO A 57 14.14 3.65 9.33
N SER A 58 12.98 3.81 8.68
CA SER A 58 12.90 4.26 7.30
C SER A 58 11.72 5.16 7.02
N MET A 59 11.90 5.97 5.98
CA MET A 59 10.87 6.82 5.40
C MET A 59 10.94 6.67 3.89
N ALA A 60 9.77 6.58 3.26
CA ALA A 60 9.60 6.64 1.83
C ALA A 60 9.11 8.04 1.43
N THR A 61 9.56 8.55 0.29
CA THR A 61 8.99 9.78 -0.26
C THR A 61 9.13 9.83 -1.78
N TRP A 62 8.15 10.47 -2.42
CA TRP A 62 8.15 10.76 -3.84
C TRP A 62 9.13 11.89 -4.14
N GLY A 63 9.98 11.72 -5.17
CA GLY A 63 10.88 12.80 -5.60
C GLY A 63 11.91 13.18 -4.54
N MET A 64 12.57 12.18 -3.94
CA MET A 64 13.68 12.35 -2.99
C MET A 64 14.65 13.47 -3.42
N SER A 65 15.15 14.27 -2.48
CA SER A 65 16.05 15.39 -2.77
C SER A 65 17.01 15.63 -1.60
N ARG A 66 18.00 16.51 -1.78
CA ARG A 66 18.92 16.89 -0.69
C ARG A 66 18.18 17.47 0.52
N TYR A 67 17.11 18.21 0.25
CA TYR A 67 16.26 18.77 1.29
C TYR A 67 15.69 17.68 2.22
N HIS A 68 15.14 16.60 1.64
CA HIS A 68 14.62 15.47 2.40
C HIS A 68 15.70 14.74 3.21
N ILE A 69 16.89 14.57 2.62
CA ILE A 69 18.05 13.97 3.29
C ILE A 69 18.45 14.82 4.50
N ASP A 70 18.62 16.13 4.32
CA ASP A 70 19.03 17.03 5.39
C ASP A 70 18.01 17.03 6.54
N LYS A 71 16.70 17.01 6.22
CA LYS A 71 15.65 16.94 7.23
C LYS A 71 15.62 15.63 8.00
N ALA A 72 15.84 14.49 7.33
CA ALA A 72 15.97 13.20 8.02
C ALA A 72 17.18 13.18 8.97
N VAL A 73 18.34 13.68 8.53
CA VAL A 73 19.57 13.73 9.35
C VAL A 73 19.41 14.60 10.60
N GLU A 74 18.70 15.72 10.47
CA GLU A 74 18.53 16.71 11.54
C GLU A 74 17.44 16.29 12.55
N HIS A 75 16.31 15.79 12.04
CA HIS A 75 15.06 15.69 12.81
C HIS A 75 14.53 14.26 12.97
N SER A 76 15.24 13.22 12.55
CA SER A 76 14.81 11.83 12.79
C SER A 76 15.96 10.88 13.15
N SER A 77 15.60 9.63 13.47
CA SER A 77 16.52 8.50 13.69
C SER A 77 16.63 7.59 12.46
N PHE A 78 16.09 8.00 11.31
CA PHE A 78 16.09 7.16 10.10
C PHE A 78 17.51 6.90 9.62
N THR A 79 17.72 5.70 9.08
CA THR A 79 19.01 5.27 8.51
C THR A 79 18.91 4.95 7.02
N HIS A 80 17.68 4.64 6.57
CA HIS A 80 17.38 4.30 5.18
C HIS A 80 16.26 5.19 4.67
N LEU A 81 16.43 5.71 3.46
CA LEU A 81 15.42 6.51 2.78
C LEU A 81 15.02 5.82 1.47
N VAL A 82 13.75 5.44 1.37
CA VAL A 82 13.19 4.79 0.20
C VAL A 82 12.77 5.85 -0.81
N THR A 83 13.33 5.81 -2.02
CA THR A 83 13.03 6.80 -3.06
C THR A 83 11.90 6.28 -3.94
N LEU A 84 10.71 6.87 -3.94
CA LEU A 84 9.66 6.50 -4.91
C LEU A 84 9.72 7.42 -6.13
N ARG A 85 9.67 6.87 -7.35
CA ARG A 85 9.78 7.58 -8.63
C ARG A 85 10.98 8.52 -8.69
N ASN A 86 12.15 7.90 -8.57
CA ASN A 86 13.50 8.46 -8.69
C ASN A 86 13.55 9.88 -9.29
N LEU A 87 14.01 10.87 -8.51
CA LEU A 87 14.57 12.17 -8.95
C LEU A 87 13.94 12.87 -10.19
N GLY A 88 12.61 12.90 -10.25
CA GLY A 88 11.86 13.57 -11.31
C GLY A 88 11.24 12.57 -12.28
N SER A 89 9.92 12.40 -12.14
CA SER A 89 9.00 11.49 -12.83
C SER A 89 8.96 11.51 -14.37
N GLN A 90 9.95 12.10 -15.04
CA GLN A 90 10.01 12.27 -16.50
C GLN A 90 11.27 11.68 -17.17
N HIS A 91 12.11 10.95 -16.42
CA HIS A 91 13.35 10.43 -16.97
C HIS A 91 13.38 8.90 -16.95
N ASP A 92 13.80 8.32 -18.09
CA ASP A 92 14.06 6.90 -18.22
C ASP A 92 15.13 6.47 -17.20
N VAL A 93 14.81 5.47 -16.37
CA VAL A 93 15.72 4.99 -15.32
C VAL A 93 17.00 4.38 -15.89
N THR A 94 17.00 3.98 -17.16
CA THR A 94 18.21 3.51 -17.84
C THR A 94 19.08 4.64 -18.40
N ALA A 95 18.64 5.90 -18.42
CA ALA A 95 19.43 6.98 -19.01
C ALA A 95 20.68 7.29 -18.18
N ASP A 96 21.83 7.49 -18.82
CA ASP A 96 23.11 7.79 -18.13
C ASP A 96 23.00 9.04 -17.24
N SER A 97 22.22 10.04 -17.67
CA SER A 97 21.92 11.23 -16.88
C SER A 97 21.13 10.93 -15.60
N THR A 98 20.22 9.95 -15.64
CA THR A 98 19.44 9.52 -14.47
C THR A 98 20.34 8.78 -13.49
N VAL A 99 21.16 7.85 -13.99
CA VAL A 99 22.16 7.13 -13.18
C VAL A 99 23.11 8.10 -12.48
N GLU A 100 23.63 9.10 -13.19
CA GLU A 100 24.53 10.11 -12.61
C GLU A 100 23.83 11.01 -11.58
N LYS A 101 22.57 11.40 -11.82
CA LYS A 101 21.77 12.15 -10.82
C LYS A 101 21.57 11.31 -9.55
N THR A 102 21.20 10.04 -9.69
CA THR A 102 21.05 9.11 -8.55
C THR A 102 22.38 8.94 -7.81
N ARG A 103 23.51 8.81 -8.53
CA ARG A 103 24.85 8.73 -7.94
C ARG A 103 25.18 9.92 -7.06
N LYS A 104 25.03 11.14 -7.57
CA LYS A 104 25.31 12.36 -6.79
C LYS A 104 24.44 12.47 -5.53
N LEU A 105 23.19 12.01 -5.59
CA LEU A 105 22.32 12.04 -4.42
C LEU A 105 22.66 10.94 -3.43
N ALA A 106 22.97 9.73 -3.90
CA ALA A 106 23.39 8.61 -3.06
C ALA A 106 24.73 8.90 -2.35
N GLU A 107 25.71 9.49 -3.04
CA GLU A 107 26.97 9.96 -2.46
C GLU A 107 26.72 11.03 -1.39
N TYR A 108 25.78 11.95 -1.63
CA TYR A 108 25.38 12.96 -0.65
C TYR A 108 24.76 12.32 0.60
N ALA A 109 23.80 11.39 0.44
CA ALA A 109 23.20 10.66 1.56
C ALA A 109 24.25 9.87 2.36
N ALA A 110 25.14 9.15 1.67
CA ALA A 110 26.22 8.38 2.29
C ALA A 110 27.18 9.29 3.09
N SER A 111 27.48 10.49 2.58
CA SER A 111 28.30 11.48 3.31
C SER A 111 27.67 11.97 4.63
N LYS A 112 26.37 11.75 4.80
CA LYS A 112 25.60 12.07 6.01
C LYS A 112 25.25 10.83 6.86
N GLY A 113 25.74 9.65 6.47
CA GLY A 113 25.47 8.39 7.16
C GLY A 113 24.10 7.78 6.87
N LEU A 114 23.45 8.16 5.76
CA LEU A 114 22.18 7.59 5.31
C LEU A 114 22.36 6.75 4.04
N TYR A 115 21.49 5.75 3.86
CA TYR A 115 21.43 4.93 2.66
C TYR A 115 20.15 5.21 1.86
N LEU A 116 20.28 5.40 0.55
CA LEU A 116 19.13 5.47 -0.34
C LEU A 116 18.80 4.07 -0.88
N ILE A 117 17.52 3.71 -0.90
CA ILE A 117 17.01 2.53 -1.58
C ILE A 117 16.41 2.99 -2.92
N GLY A 118 17.05 2.60 -4.02
CA GLY A 118 16.71 3.09 -5.36
C GLY A 118 15.50 2.42 -5.98
N ASP A 119 14.64 3.21 -6.63
CA ASP A 119 13.56 2.71 -7.48
C ASP A 119 14.15 2.28 -8.84
N LEU A 120 14.33 0.96 -8.99
CA LEU A 120 14.92 0.33 -10.18
C LEU A 120 13.91 -0.57 -10.90
N ASP A 121 12.64 -0.13 -10.90
CA ASP A 121 11.56 -0.84 -11.56
C ASP A 121 11.61 -0.69 -13.09
N VAL A 122 11.42 -1.79 -13.81
CA VAL A 122 11.40 -1.84 -15.28
C VAL A 122 10.31 -0.96 -15.90
N ARG A 123 9.23 -0.65 -15.18
CA ARG A 123 8.15 0.25 -15.60
C ARG A 123 8.59 1.70 -15.76
N LEU A 124 9.77 2.07 -15.22
CA LEU A 124 10.37 3.39 -15.39
C LEU A 124 11.18 3.52 -16.69
N ALA A 125 11.26 2.48 -17.52
CA ALA A 125 11.96 2.50 -18.82
C ALA A 125 11.12 1.93 -19.98
N PRO A 126 9.83 2.32 -20.14
CA PRO A 126 8.94 1.70 -21.13
C PRO A 126 9.40 1.96 -22.57
N GLU A 127 9.98 3.13 -22.87
CA GLU A 127 10.51 3.47 -24.21
C GLU A 127 11.75 2.65 -24.55
N THR A 128 12.70 2.54 -23.61
CA THR A 128 13.93 1.78 -23.82
C THR A 128 13.62 0.29 -23.98
N TYR A 129 12.68 -0.23 -23.17
CA TYR A 129 12.20 -1.60 -23.33
C TYR A 129 11.52 -1.81 -24.69
N LEU A 130 10.59 -0.94 -25.10
CA LEU A 130 9.92 -1.02 -26.41
C LEU A 130 10.92 -0.99 -27.57
N LYS A 131 11.93 -0.11 -27.51
CA LYS A 131 12.96 -0.01 -28.54
C LYS A 131 13.80 -1.29 -28.64
N LYS A 132 14.07 -1.95 -27.53
CA LYS A 132 14.87 -3.18 -27.48
C LYS A 132 14.06 -4.43 -27.84
N TYR A 133 12.81 -4.51 -27.38
CA TYR A 133 11.91 -5.64 -27.57
C TYR A 133 10.57 -5.18 -28.18
N PRO A 134 10.55 -4.80 -29.46
CA PRO A 134 9.37 -4.20 -30.10
C PRO A 134 8.15 -5.12 -30.19
N ASN A 135 8.37 -6.44 -30.11
CA ASN A 135 7.30 -7.44 -30.18
C ASN A 135 6.85 -7.99 -28.81
N ASP A 136 7.58 -7.68 -27.73
CA ASP A 136 7.31 -8.22 -26.39
C ASP A 136 6.54 -7.20 -25.54
N GLN A 137 5.47 -6.65 -26.11
CA GLN A 137 4.62 -5.67 -25.44
C GLN A 137 3.35 -6.32 -24.89
N GLN A 138 2.87 -5.85 -23.75
CA GLN A 138 1.74 -6.45 -23.06
C GLN A 138 0.44 -6.24 -23.85
N GLY A 139 -0.18 -7.36 -24.25
CA GLY A 139 -1.49 -7.39 -24.88
C GLY A 139 -2.61 -7.64 -23.88
N ARG A 140 -3.81 -7.22 -24.26
CA ARG A 140 -5.07 -7.46 -23.55
C ARG A 140 -6.11 -7.93 -24.56
N LEU A 141 -6.64 -9.14 -24.35
CA LEU A 141 -7.79 -9.63 -25.10
C LEU A 141 -9.07 -9.02 -24.55
N MET A 142 -9.97 -8.63 -25.44
CA MET A 142 -11.28 -8.06 -25.13
C MET A 142 -12.37 -8.85 -25.86
N PHE A 143 -13.42 -9.21 -25.12
CA PHE A 143 -14.59 -9.93 -25.60
C PHE A 143 -15.77 -8.97 -25.73
N GLN A 144 -16.45 -9.00 -26.88
CA GLN A 144 -17.70 -8.28 -27.09
C GLN A 144 -18.78 -9.21 -27.63
N ASP A 145 -19.83 -9.40 -26.84
CA ASP A 145 -20.98 -10.19 -27.22
C ASP A 145 -22.00 -9.34 -27.99
N ILE A 146 -22.60 -9.94 -29.03
CA ILE A 146 -23.68 -9.36 -29.83
C ILE A 146 -24.83 -10.36 -29.97
N LYS A 147 -26.07 -9.86 -29.89
CA LYS A 147 -27.27 -10.64 -30.21
C LYS A 147 -27.47 -10.65 -31.71
N ILE A 148 -27.50 -11.83 -32.32
CA ILE A 148 -27.52 -12.01 -33.79
C ILE A 148 -28.78 -12.73 -34.29
N ALA A 149 -29.71 -13.10 -33.40
CA ALA A 149 -30.94 -13.76 -33.78
C ALA A 149 -31.71 -12.96 -34.85
N GLY A 150 -31.94 -13.59 -36.02
CA GLY A 150 -32.65 -12.97 -37.15
C GLY A 150 -31.84 -11.93 -37.94
N GLN A 151 -30.58 -11.68 -37.60
CA GLN A 151 -29.71 -10.75 -38.32
C GLN A 151 -28.94 -11.46 -39.45
N LYS A 152 -28.68 -10.75 -40.54
CA LYS A 152 -27.88 -11.25 -41.68
C LYS A 152 -26.41 -10.84 -41.61
N SER A 153 -26.16 -9.66 -41.05
CA SER A 153 -24.85 -9.06 -40.84
C SER A 153 -24.84 -8.26 -39.54
N ALA A 154 -23.65 -7.98 -39.01
CA ALA A 154 -23.47 -7.11 -37.84
C ALA A 154 -22.20 -6.27 -37.98
N GLU A 155 -22.15 -5.15 -37.28
CA GLU A 155 -20.94 -4.35 -37.12
C GLU A 155 -20.51 -4.37 -35.65
N VAL A 156 -19.20 -4.45 -35.41
CA VAL A 156 -18.63 -4.46 -34.07
C VAL A 156 -17.51 -3.44 -34.01
N ASN A 157 -17.53 -2.59 -32.99
CA ASN A 157 -16.51 -1.59 -32.75
C ASN A 157 -15.93 -1.76 -31.35
N PHE A 158 -14.60 -1.85 -31.28
CA PHE A 158 -13.85 -1.79 -30.04
C PHE A 158 -13.08 -0.48 -29.97
N ASN A 159 -13.10 0.13 -28.79
CA ASN A 159 -12.19 1.21 -28.44
C ASN A 159 -11.22 0.69 -27.39
N ARG A 160 -9.93 1.02 -27.53
CA ARG A 160 -8.92 0.68 -26.54
C ARG A 160 -9.28 1.32 -25.19
N PRO A 161 -9.38 0.55 -24.11
CA PRO A 161 -9.52 1.12 -22.77
C PRO A 161 -8.28 1.94 -22.42
N VAL A 162 -8.49 3.16 -21.90
CA VAL A 162 -7.44 4.04 -21.37
C VAL A 162 -7.42 3.92 -19.86
N PHE A 163 -6.27 3.54 -19.32
CA PHE A 163 -6.04 3.43 -17.88
C PHE A 163 -4.60 3.85 -17.56
N SER A 164 -4.29 3.97 -16.27
CA SER A 164 -3.02 4.51 -15.77
C SER A 164 -2.78 4.01 -14.35
N ASP A 165 -1.53 3.76 -13.97
CA ASP A 165 -1.13 3.50 -12.58
C ASP A 165 -0.22 4.62 -12.04
N HIS A 166 0.40 4.44 -10.89
CA HIS A 166 1.30 5.44 -10.32
C HIS A 166 2.69 5.49 -11.01
N TYR A 167 3.07 4.49 -11.81
CA TYR A 167 4.28 4.47 -12.64
C TYR A 167 4.08 5.09 -14.02
N GLN A 168 2.95 4.82 -14.67
CA GLN A 168 2.66 5.20 -16.07
C GLN A 168 1.26 5.82 -16.22
N ARG A 169 1.23 7.09 -16.64
CA ARG A 169 0.00 7.88 -16.78
C ARG A 169 -0.11 8.55 -18.15
N PRO A 170 -0.89 7.99 -19.11
CA PRO A 170 -1.56 6.69 -19.14
C PRO A 170 -0.75 5.63 -19.92
N TYR A 171 -1.24 4.39 -19.93
CA TYR A 171 -0.69 3.36 -20.80
C TYR A 171 -1.05 3.65 -22.26
N LEU A 172 -0.02 3.91 -23.06
CA LEU A 172 -0.16 4.26 -24.47
C LEU A 172 -0.45 3.01 -25.32
N GLY A 173 -1.35 3.14 -26.29
CA GLY A 173 -1.62 2.07 -27.25
C GLY A 173 -0.47 1.89 -28.24
N VAL A 174 -0.20 0.63 -28.60
CA VAL A 174 0.76 0.23 -29.66
C VAL A 174 -0.01 -0.26 -30.89
N SER A 175 -0.98 -1.16 -30.71
CA SER A 175 -1.81 -1.69 -31.80
C SER A 175 -3.11 -2.30 -31.25
N GLY A 176 -4.22 -2.16 -31.95
CA GLY A 176 -5.41 -3.01 -31.83
C GLY A 176 -5.40 -4.03 -32.97
N LYS A 177 -5.90 -5.25 -32.72
CA LYS A 177 -5.98 -6.32 -33.72
C LYS A 177 -7.23 -7.17 -33.54
N PHE A 178 -7.82 -7.60 -34.65
CA PHE A 178 -8.81 -8.68 -34.63
C PHE A 178 -8.13 -10.02 -34.33
N VAL A 179 -8.75 -10.82 -33.44
CA VAL A 179 -8.23 -12.14 -33.05
C VAL A 179 -9.13 -13.21 -33.63
N GLU A 180 -10.33 -13.39 -33.07
CA GLU A 180 -11.24 -14.46 -33.45
C GLU A 180 -12.70 -14.09 -33.18
N ALA A 181 -13.64 -14.86 -33.73
CA ALA A 181 -15.07 -14.70 -33.48
C ALA A 181 -15.80 -16.05 -33.49
N TYR A 182 -16.80 -16.18 -32.62
CA TYR A 182 -17.62 -17.38 -32.42
C TYR A 182 -19.10 -17.04 -32.45
N ALA A 183 -19.95 -17.99 -32.89
CA ALA A 183 -21.41 -17.92 -32.78
C ALA A 183 -21.96 -19.14 -32.04
N TYR A 184 -22.94 -18.93 -31.18
CA TYR A 184 -23.50 -19.97 -30.32
C TYR A 184 -24.93 -19.65 -29.85
N ASN A 185 -25.56 -20.65 -29.25
CA ASN A 185 -26.76 -20.54 -28.43
C ASN A 185 -26.40 -20.81 -26.97
N LEU A 186 -27.21 -20.27 -26.06
CA LEU A 186 -27.14 -20.60 -24.65
C LEU A 186 -28.10 -21.76 -24.36
N GLY A 187 -27.66 -22.71 -23.55
CA GLY A 187 -28.50 -23.77 -23.02
C GLY A 187 -29.34 -23.31 -21.82
N PRO A 188 -30.14 -24.21 -21.21
CA PRO A 188 -31.09 -23.84 -20.16
C PRO A 188 -30.47 -23.25 -18.89
N ASN A 189 -29.21 -23.56 -18.60
CA ASN A 189 -28.45 -23.07 -17.45
C ASN A 189 -27.69 -21.75 -17.73
N GLY A 190 -27.82 -21.20 -18.95
CA GLY A 190 -27.13 -19.99 -19.37
C GLY A 190 -25.67 -20.19 -19.80
N LEU A 191 -25.17 -21.44 -19.87
CA LEU A 191 -23.88 -21.78 -20.46
C LEU A 191 -23.99 -21.94 -21.98
N ILE A 192 -22.86 -21.95 -22.68
CA ILE A 192 -22.83 -22.20 -24.13
C ILE A 192 -23.25 -23.65 -24.40
N ASP A 193 -24.23 -23.83 -25.29
CA ASP A 193 -24.57 -25.15 -25.85
C ASP A 193 -23.40 -25.61 -26.77
N PRO A 194 -22.67 -26.68 -26.42
CA PRO A 194 -21.51 -27.14 -27.18
C PRO A 194 -21.86 -27.55 -28.61
N ALA A 195 -23.07 -28.06 -28.88
CA ALA A 195 -23.49 -28.44 -30.22
C ALA A 195 -23.76 -27.21 -31.12
N SER A 196 -23.96 -26.05 -30.51
CA SER A 196 -24.17 -24.80 -31.22
C SER A 196 -22.88 -24.04 -31.51
N LEU A 197 -21.82 -24.22 -30.72
CA LEU A 197 -20.61 -23.39 -30.83
C LEU A 197 -19.89 -23.59 -32.17
N ILE A 198 -19.77 -22.53 -32.96
CA ILE A 198 -19.02 -22.53 -34.22
C ILE A 198 -18.12 -21.29 -34.33
N LYS A 199 -16.94 -21.46 -34.95
CA LYS A 199 -16.05 -20.36 -35.27
C LYS A 199 -16.56 -19.65 -36.53
N ILE A 200 -16.69 -18.33 -36.46
CA ILE A 200 -17.18 -17.46 -37.56
C ILE A 200 -16.12 -16.44 -37.99
N THR A 201 -14.86 -16.67 -37.63
CA THR A 201 -13.74 -15.74 -37.85
C THR A 201 -13.56 -15.39 -39.33
N GLU A 202 -13.77 -16.36 -40.23
CA GLU A 202 -13.71 -16.15 -41.68
C GLU A 202 -14.82 -15.27 -42.26
N PHE A 203 -15.92 -15.06 -41.52
CA PHE A 203 -17.02 -14.18 -41.95
C PHE A 203 -16.82 -12.72 -41.51
N CYS A 204 -15.79 -12.45 -40.71
CA CYS A 204 -15.42 -11.13 -40.23
C CYS A 204 -14.48 -10.44 -41.22
N LYS A 205 -14.74 -9.16 -41.51
CA LYS A 205 -13.87 -8.28 -42.28
C LYS A 205 -13.48 -7.08 -41.43
N VAL A 206 -12.17 -6.85 -41.29
CA VAL A 206 -11.62 -5.67 -40.62
C VAL A 206 -11.85 -4.47 -41.53
N GLU A 207 -12.63 -3.51 -41.06
CA GLU A 207 -12.87 -2.23 -41.75
C GLU A 207 -11.87 -1.17 -41.30
N LYS A 208 -11.49 -1.21 -40.02
CA LYS A 208 -10.48 -0.33 -39.44
C LYS A 208 -9.73 -1.05 -38.33
N GLU A 209 -8.41 -0.91 -38.32
CA GLU A 209 -7.53 -1.45 -37.29
C GLU A 209 -6.41 -0.44 -37.02
N ASP A 210 -6.42 0.17 -35.84
CA ASP A 210 -5.32 1.01 -35.36
C ASP A 210 -5.09 0.79 -33.85
N ARG A 211 -4.19 1.58 -33.26
CA ARG A 211 -3.79 1.43 -31.85
C ARG A 211 -4.89 1.78 -30.83
N ASP A 212 -5.93 2.49 -31.25
CA ASP A 212 -6.97 3.05 -30.39
C ASP A 212 -8.38 2.52 -30.75
N GLU A 213 -8.61 2.10 -32.00
CA GLU A 213 -9.90 1.64 -32.50
C GLU A 213 -9.79 0.40 -33.41
N LEU A 214 -10.73 -0.53 -33.28
CA LEU A 214 -10.93 -1.68 -34.18
C LEU A 214 -12.40 -1.78 -34.60
N LYS A 215 -12.67 -1.64 -35.90
CA LYS A 215 -14.00 -1.81 -36.50
C LYS A 215 -14.03 -3.03 -37.42
N LEU A 216 -15.06 -3.84 -37.24
CA LEU A 216 -15.27 -5.08 -37.97
C LEU A 216 -16.70 -5.15 -38.51
N SER A 217 -16.86 -5.69 -39.72
CA SER A 217 -18.15 -6.12 -40.25
C SER A 217 -18.21 -7.65 -40.28
N ILE A 218 -19.37 -8.22 -39.93
CA ILE A 218 -19.64 -9.66 -40.02
C ILE A 218 -20.60 -9.86 -41.20
N SER A 219 -20.07 -10.37 -42.29
CA SER A 219 -20.75 -10.44 -43.59
C SER A 219 -21.79 -11.56 -43.68
N LYS A 220 -21.67 -12.60 -42.84
CA LYS A 220 -22.54 -13.77 -42.85
C LYS A 220 -22.78 -14.30 -41.44
N LEU A 221 -23.94 -13.97 -40.87
CA LEU A 221 -24.38 -14.50 -39.59
C LEU A 221 -25.13 -15.84 -39.75
N PRO A 222 -24.84 -16.86 -38.93
CA PRO A 222 -25.55 -18.13 -38.98
C PRO A 222 -27.00 -17.97 -38.49
N ALA A 223 -27.98 -18.30 -39.33
CA ALA A 223 -29.41 -18.07 -39.05
C ALA A 223 -29.94 -18.81 -37.80
N ASN A 224 -29.31 -19.93 -37.41
CA ASN A 224 -29.72 -20.76 -36.27
C ASN A 224 -28.93 -20.45 -34.99
N ARG A 225 -28.41 -19.23 -34.85
CA ARG A 225 -27.64 -18.78 -33.68
C ARG A 225 -28.24 -17.50 -33.11
N SER A 226 -28.21 -17.41 -31.79
CA SER A 226 -28.74 -16.28 -31.05
C SER A 226 -27.66 -15.27 -30.67
N TYR A 227 -26.42 -15.72 -30.47
CA TYR A 227 -25.32 -14.91 -29.99
C TYR A 227 -24.07 -15.09 -30.85
N ALA A 228 -23.29 -14.04 -30.98
CA ALA A 228 -21.89 -14.11 -31.38
C ALA A 228 -21.02 -13.35 -30.39
N THR A 229 -19.77 -13.78 -30.25
CA THR A 229 -18.75 -13.05 -29.50
C THR A 229 -17.57 -12.79 -30.42
N VAL A 230 -17.10 -11.56 -30.41
CA VAL A 230 -15.93 -11.12 -31.18
C VAL A 230 -14.82 -10.83 -30.17
N ILE A 231 -13.61 -11.27 -30.51
CA ILE A 231 -12.43 -11.18 -29.67
C ILE A 231 -11.42 -10.29 -30.40
N SER A 232 -10.93 -9.27 -29.69
CA SER A 232 -9.88 -8.38 -30.16
C SER A 232 -8.73 -8.34 -29.17
N GLN A 233 -7.55 -7.89 -29.61
CA GLN A 233 -6.40 -7.63 -28.76
C GLN A 233 -5.97 -6.17 -28.90
N PHE A 234 -5.83 -5.46 -27.79
CA PHE A 234 -5.09 -4.20 -27.74
C PHE A 234 -3.76 -4.40 -27.03
N THR A 235 -2.69 -3.90 -27.64
CA THR A 235 -1.33 -3.96 -27.11
C THR A 235 -0.95 -2.60 -26.57
N TYR A 236 -0.37 -2.60 -25.37
CA TYR A 236 0.00 -1.41 -24.62
C TYR A 236 1.51 -1.27 -24.58
N ARG A 237 1.99 -0.03 -24.47
CA ARG A 237 3.39 0.28 -24.24
C ARG A 237 3.76 -0.07 -22.80
N TYR A 238 4.00 -1.36 -22.60
CA TYR A 238 4.28 -2.00 -21.33
C TYR A 238 4.94 -3.34 -21.64
N HIS A 239 5.86 -3.79 -20.80
CA HIS A 239 6.57 -5.05 -21.04
C HIS A 239 5.63 -6.26 -20.93
N ASP A 240 5.73 -7.21 -21.85
CA ASP A 240 5.07 -8.50 -21.72
C ASP A 240 5.65 -9.26 -20.52
N VAL A 241 4.83 -9.48 -19.50
CA VAL A 241 5.22 -10.19 -18.27
C VAL A 241 5.79 -11.57 -18.58
N PHE A 242 5.28 -12.27 -19.59
CA PHE A 242 5.72 -13.62 -19.95
C PHE A 242 6.91 -13.64 -20.92
N ALA A 243 7.37 -12.48 -21.41
CA ALA A 243 8.48 -12.44 -22.34
C ALA A 243 9.81 -12.79 -21.66
N PRO A 244 10.66 -13.62 -22.28
CA PRO A 244 12.03 -13.86 -21.80
C PRO A 244 12.87 -12.58 -21.74
N GLY A 245 12.68 -11.65 -22.69
CA GLY A 245 13.42 -10.38 -22.76
C GLY A 245 13.23 -9.48 -21.55
N LEU A 246 12.15 -9.64 -20.79
CA LEU A 246 11.92 -8.93 -19.53
C LEU A 246 12.94 -9.31 -18.45
N GLU A 247 13.29 -10.59 -18.35
CA GLU A 247 14.29 -11.06 -17.38
C GLU A 247 15.66 -10.46 -17.68
N GLU A 248 16.07 -10.49 -18.95
CA GLU A 248 17.32 -9.89 -19.42
C GLU A 248 17.35 -8.37 -19.17
N PHE A 249 16.26 -7.67 -19.48
CA PHE A 249 16.16 -6.23 -19.29
C PHE A 249 16.26 -5.83 -17.82
N GLN A 250 15.58 -6.54 -16.93
CA GLN A 250 15.64 -6.28 -15.49
C GLN A 250 17.08 -6.42 -14.97
N VAL A 251 17.79 -7.47 -15.40
CA VAL A 251 19.21 -7.67 -15.00
C VAL A 251 20.10 -6.54 -15.51
N GLU A 252 19.93 -6.13 -16.77
CA GLU A 252 20.70 -5.04 -17.36
C GLU A 252 20.43 -3.69 -16.70
N LEU A 253 19.17 -3.38 -16.42
CA LEU A 253 18.75 -2.17 -15.73
C LEU A 253 19.47 -2.02 -14.39
N ILE A 254 19.38 -3.05 -13.54
CA ILE A 254 19.99 -3.00 -12.20
C ILE A 254 21.51 -2.94 -12.32
N ASN A 255 22.12 -3.70 -13.24
CA ASN A 255 23.58 -3.66 -13.48
C ASN A 255 24.10 -2.28 -13.88
N LYS A 256 23.28 -1.45 -14.53
CA LYS A 256 23.66 -0.08 -14.91
C LYS A 256 23.95 0.82 -13.70
N TYR A 257 23.42 0.47 -12.53
CA TYR A 257 23.65 1.14 -11.27
C TYR A 257 24.80 0.54 -10.45
N ARG A 258 25.55 -0.42 -11.01
CA ARG A 258 26.74 -0.97 -10.34
C ARG A 258 27.75 0.14 -10.02
N GLY A 259 28.21 0.15 -8.77
CA GLY A 259 29.12 1.19 -8.25
C GLY A 259 28.45 2.49 -7.84
N VAL A 260 27.14 2.64 -7.98
CA VAL A 260 26.38 3.70 -7.32
C VAL A 260 26.20 3.32 -5.84
N PRO A 261 26.47 4.21 -4.87
CA PRO A 261 26.44 3.88 -3.44
C PRO A 261 25.00 3.85 -2.87
N LEU A 262 24.11 3.11 -3.52
CA LEU A 262 22.79 2.80 -2.99
C LEU A 262 22.90 1.74 -1.90
N GLY A 263 22.06 1.82 -0.88
CA GLY A 263 21.93 0.77 0.14
C GLY A 263 21.09 -0.42 -0.32
N GLY A 264 20.59 -0.39 -1.55
CA GLY A 264 19.69 -1.38 -2.10
C GLY A 264 18.78 -0.82 -3.18
N ALA A 265 17.78 -1.63 -3.56
CA ALA A 265 16.78 -1.24 -4.54
C ALA A 265 15.40 -1.82 -4.19
N HIS A 266 14.35 -1.32 -4.83
CA HIS A 266 12.99 -1.77 -4.59
C HIS A 266 12.14 -1.82 -5.85
N ASN A 267 11.04 -2.56 -5.74
CA ASN A 267 9.90 -2.58 -6.65
C ASN A 267 8.64 -2.36 -5.82
N ASP A 268 7.72 -1.55 -6.33
CA ASP A 268 6.48 -1.13 -5.66
C ASP A 268 5.27 -1.65 -6.44
N GLU A 269 4.57 -2.68 -5.96
CA GLU A 269 3.31 -3.18 -6.60
C GLU A 269 3.52 -3.71 -8.03
N PHE A 270 4.58 -4.48 -8.25
CA PHE A 270 4.90 -5.03 -9.57
C PHE A 270 3.85 -6.05 -10.04
N GLY A 271 3.58 -6.08 -11.35
CA GLY A 271 2.62 -7.03 -11.93
C GLY A 271 2.14 -6.63 -13.32
N PHE A 272 0.98 -7.17 -13.74
CA PHE A 272 0.31 -6.73 -14.95
C PHE A 272 -0.15 -5.25 -14.86
N PRO A 273 -0.43 -4.58 -15.98
CA PRO A 273 -1.01 -3.25 -15.96
C PRO A 273 -2.38 -3.21 -15.26
N GLN A 274 -2.85 -2.00 -14.97
CA GLN A 274 -4.07 -1.80 -14.20
C GLN A 274 -5.36 -2.28 -14.89
N MET A 275 -6.23 -2.96 -14.13
CA MET A 275 -7.59 -3.35 -14.54
C MET A 275 -8.65 -2.91 -13.51
N PHE A 276 -9.11 -1.65 -13.55
CA PHE A 276 -10.24 -1.20 -12.70
C PHE A 276 -11.48 -0.88 -13.51
N ASN A 277 -12.31 -1.91 -13.70
CA ASN A 277 -13.77 -1.81 -13.59
C ASN A 277 -14.34 -3.23 -13.42
N GLU A 278 -15.29 -3.44 -12.49
CA GLU A 278 -15.91 -4.76 -12.29
C GLU A 278 -16.63 -5.26 -13.56
N SER A 279 -17.10 -4.34 -14.40
CA SER A 279 -17.68 -4.64 -15.71
C SER A 279 -16.70 -5.34 -16.67
N ASN A 280 -15.39 -5.21 -16.43
CA ASN A 280 -14.35 -5.61 -17.38
C ASN A 280 -13.66 -6.92 -16.98
N ILE A 281 -13.65 -7.30 -15.70
CA ILE A 281 -12.94 -8.50 -15.22
C ILE A 281 -13.45 -9.80 -15.88
N LYS A 282 -14.72 -9.83 -16.33
CA LYS A 282 -15.29 -10.99 -17.04
C LYS A 282 -15.05 -10.95 -18.56
N ASN A 283 -14.63 -9.82 -19.12
CA ASN A 283 -14.58 -9.62 -20.58
C ASN A 283 -13.17 -9.31 -21.08
N GLU A 284 -12.19 -9.13 -20.20
CA GLU A 284 -10.87 -8.63 -20.57
C GLU A 284 -9.78 -9.43 -19.85
N PHE A 285 -8.81 -9.95 -20.60
CA PHE A 285 -7.74 -10.81 -20.07
C PHE A 285 -6.37 -10.39 -20.58
N TRP A 286 -5.37 -10.35 -19.70
CA TRP A 286 -3.99 -10.14 -20.11
C TRP A 286 -3.50 -11.30 -20.97
N TYR A 287 -3.01 -10.99 -22.17
CA TYR A 287 -2.70 -11.97 -23.19
C TYR A 287 -1.53 -11.51 -24.05
N THR A 288 -0.62 -12.43 -24.34
CA THR A 288 0.47 -12.27 -25.30
C THR A 288 0.76 -13.63 -25.93
N HIS A 289 1.52 -13.63 -27.04
CA HIS A 289 2.00 -14.88 -27.63
C HIS A 289 2.84 -15.68 -26.62
N ASN A 290 3.68 -15.02 -25.83
CA ASN A 290 4.50 -15.69 -24.81
C ASN A 290 3.63 -16.33 -23.71
N ARG A 291 2.57 -15.65 -23.24
CA ARG A 291 1.61 -16.25 -22.29
C ARG A 291 0.86 -17.43 -22.90
N ALA A 292 0.42 -17.30 -24.15
CA ALA A 292 -0.28 -18.37 -24.85
C ALA A 292 0.61 -19.60 -25.06
N GLN A 293 1.90 -19.40 -25.37
CA GLN A 293 2.87 -20.48 -25.49
C GLN A 293 3.10 -21.18 -24.15
N ALA A 294 3.32 -20.42 -23.08
CA ALA A 294 3.46 -20.97 -21.74
C ALA A 294 2.21 -21.78 -21.33
N TYR A 295 1.01 -21.27 -21.67
CA TYR A 295 -0.24 -21.96 -21.37
C TYR A 295 -0.37 -23.27 -22.15
N ALA A 296 -0.01 -23.27 -23.43
CA ALA A 296 0.00 -24.48 -24.23
C ALA A 296 1.00 -25.51 -23.68
N THR A 297 2.17 -25.09 -23.16
CA THR A 297 3.12 -25.99 -22.51
C THR A 297 2.53 -26.63 -21.25
N GLU A 298 1.98 -25.83 -20.33
CA GLU A 298 1.42 -26.33 -19.06
C GLU A 298 0.20 -27.23 -19.25
N THR A 299 -0.55 -27.03 -20.32
CA THR A 299 -1.79 -27.78 -20.58
C THR A 299 -1.63 -28.94 -21.56
N GLY A 300 -0.43 -29.19 -22.08
CA GLY A 300 -0.19 -30.22 -23.09
C GLY A 300 -0.75 -29.89 -24.48
N GLY A 301 -0.89 -28.60 -24.80
CA GLY A 301 -1.20 -28.09 -26.15
C GLY A 301 -2.54 -27.37 -26.30
N ARG A 302 -3.22 -27.00 -25.20
CA ARG A 302 -4.51 -26.28 -25.30
C ARG A 302 -4.30 -24.85 -25.80
N ASN A 303 -5.30 -24.34 -26.52
CA ASN A 303 -5.30 -22.97 -27.03
C ASN A 303 -5.86 -22.01 -25.97
N LEU A 304 -5.09 -20.99 -25.60
CA LEU A 304 -5.49 -20.03 -24.57
C LEU A 304 -6.72 -19.19 -24.97
N VAL A 305 -6.91 -18.83 -26.25
CA VAL A 305 -8.08 -18.04 -26.69
C VAL A 305 -9.36 -18.86 -26.54
N ASP A 306 -9.33 -20.12 -26.97
CA ASP A 306 -10.46 -21.06 -26.81
C ASP A 306 -10.80 -21.27 -25.33
N ASP A 307 -9.78 -21.41 -24.48
CA ASP A 307 -9.99 -21.60 -23.06
C ASP A 307 -10.43 -20.32 -22.35
N LEU A 308 -10.01 -19.13 -22.77
CA LEU A 308 -10.54 -17.89 -22.21
C LEU A 308 -12.05 -17.75 -22.49
N LEU A 309 -12.54 -18.20 -23.66
CA LEU A 309 -13.97 -18.30 -23.92
C LEU A 309 -14.66 -19.28 -22.94
N LEU A 310 -14.06 -20.45 -22.72
CA LEU A 310 -14.56 -21.44 -21.75
C LEU A 310 -14.57 -20.87 -20.31
N MET A 311 -13.49 -20.24 -19.87
CA MET A 311 -13.34 -19.65 -18.55
C MET A 311 -14.38 -18.55 -18.32
N ARG A 312 -14.63 -17.71 -19.33
CA ARG A 312 -15.59 -16.60 -19.30
C ARG A 312 -17.03 -17.09 -19.25
N ASN A 313 -17.46 -17.85 -20.27
CA ASN A 313 -18.88 -18.15 -20.49
C ASN A 313 -19.31 -19.50 -19.92
N GLY A 314 -18.38 -20.44 -19.75
CA GLY A 314 -18.69 -21.84 -19.54
C GLY A 314 -19.34 -22.50 -20.76
N ILE A 315 -19.14 -23.81 -20.88
CA ILE A 315 -19.73 -24.65 -21.93
C ILE A 315 -20.38 -25.84 -21.20
N GLU A 316 -21.61 -26.18 -21.55
CA GLU A 316 -22.33 -27.30 -20.92
C GLU A 316 -21.53 -28.60 -21.04
N GLY A 317 -21.38 -29.31 -19.91
CA GLY A 317 -20.63 -30.56 -19.84
C GLY A 317 -19.10 -30.40 -19.84
N LYS A 318 -18.58 -29.17 -19.74
CA LYS A 318 -17.15 -28.86 -19.61
C LYS A 318 -16.79 -28.13 -18.32
N GLU A 319 -17.57 -28.36 -17.25
CA GLU A 319 -17.42 -27.64 -15.99
C GLU A 319 -16.08 -27.93 -15.31
N ALA A 320 -15.62 -29.18 -15.34
CA ALA A 320 -14.32 -29.57 -14.79
C ALA A 320 -13.17 -28.92 -15.59
N GLU A 321 -13.22 -28.98 -16.91
CA GLU A 321 -12.24 -28.34 -17.79
C GLU A 321 -12.19 -26.83 -17.59
N ARG A 322 -13.34 -26.18 -17.35
CA ARG A 322 -13.40 -24.76 -17.02
C ARG A 322 -12.64 -24.45 -15.73
N LEU A 323 -12.88 -25.23 -14.67
CA LEU A 323 -12.20 -25.03 -13.39
C LEU A 323 -10.69 -25.23 -13.52
N LYS A 324 -10.26 -26.31 -14.18
CA LYS A 324 -8.85 -26.58 -14.50
C LYS A 324 -8.21 -25.44 -15.29
N ALA A 325 -8.89 -24.95 -16.32
CA ALA A 325 -8.38 -23.89 -17.18
C ALA A 325 -8.10 -22.60 -16.37
N ILE A 326 -9.00 -22.23 -15.47
CA ILE A 326 -8.82 -21.08 -14.57
C ILE A 326 -7.69 -21.33 -13.57
N ASN A 327 -7.63 -22.52 -12.95
CA ASN A 327 -6.57 -22.89 -12.02
C ASN A 327 -5.18 -22.72 -12.65
N VAL A 328 -4.97 -23.29 -13.85
CA VAL A 328 -3.71 -23.16 -14.60
C VAL A 328 -3.43 -21.70 -14.97
N PHE A 329 -4.44 -20.97 -15.45
CA PHE A 329 -4.27 -19.57 -15.86
C PHE A 329 -3.80 -18.65 -14.71
N MET A 330 -4.33 -18.86 -13.51
CA MET A 330 -4.00 -18.10 -12.31
C MET A 330 -2.68 -18.55 -11.68
N GLU A 331 -2.45 -19.87 -11.57
CA GLU A 331 -1.20 -20.41 -11.04
C GLU A 331 0.01 -20.01 -11.90
N MET A 332 -0.13 -20.01 -13.22
CA MET A 332 0.93 -19.52 -14.12
C MET A 332 1.27 -18.05 -13.86
N ALA A 333 0.28 -17.20 -13.59
CA ALA A 333 0.52 -15.80 -13.26
C ALA A 333 1.30 -15.68 -11.94
N LEU A 334 0.84 -16.38 -10.89
CA LEU A 334 1.51 -16.44 -9.59
C LEU A 334 2.97 -16.86 -9.70
N LEU A 335 3.24 -17.99 -10.35
CA LEU A 335 4.60 -18.54 -10.46
C LEU A 335 5.49 -17.65 -11.32
N ARG A 336 4.94 -17.03 -12.36
CA ARG A 336 5.68 -16.10 -13.21
C ARG A 336 6.10 -14.85 -12.44
N MET A 337 5.20 -14.25 -11.66
CA MET A 337 5.53 -13.08 -10.83
C MET A 337 6.58 -13.42 -9.78
N GLY A 338 6.39 -14.53 -9.06
CA GLY A 338 7.37 -15.01 -8.08
C GLY A 338 8.77 -15.22 -8.67
N LYS A 339 8.86 -15.69 -9.93
CA LYS A 339 10.14 -15.81 -10.65
C LYS A 339 10.79 -14.44 -10.91
N LEU A 340 10.03 -13.47 -11.41
CA LEU A 340 10.52 -12.12 -11.73
C LEU A 340 10.99 -11.38 -10.47
N GLU A 341 10.22 -11.50 -9.38
CA GLU A 341 10.57 -10.92 -8.08
C GLU A 341 11.82 -11.58 -7.47
N THR A 342 11.95 -12.91 -7.58
CA THR A 342 13.16 -13.61 -7.15
C THR A 342 14.39 -13.20 -7.98
N LEU A 343 14.22 -13.00 -9.29
CA LEU A 343 15.28 -12.49 -10.16
C LEU A 343 15.69 -11.07 -9.76
N PHE A 344 14.73 -10.20 -9.45
CA PHE A 344 15.00 -8.85 -8.97
C PHE A 344 15.83 -8.90 -7.69
N TYR A 345 15.36 -9.65 -6.69
CA TYR A 345 16.06 -9.85 -5.42
C TYR A 345 17.51 -10.29 -5.64
N ASN A 346 17.73 -11.38 -6.38
CA ASN A 346 19.07 -11.93 -6.59
C ASN A 346 19.99 -10.95 -7.33
N THR A 347 19.45 -10.22 -8.30
CA THR A 347 20.24 -9.23 -9.07
C THR A 347 20.66 -8.06 -8.19
N VAL A 348 19.78 -7.55 -7.33
CA VAL A 348 20.12 -6.50 -6.36
C VAL A 348 21.24 -6.96 -5.43
N LYS A 349 21.16 -8.19 -4.93
CA LYS A 349 22.22 -8.78 -4.08
C LYS A 349 23.56 -8.92 -4.81
N ASP A 350 23.54 -9.28 -6.10
CA ASP A 350 24.76 -9.37 -6.91
C ASP A 350 25.38 -7.99 -7.23
N VAL A 351 24.54 -6.98 -7.47
CA VAL A 351 25.00 -5.65 -7.88
C VAL A 351 25.49 -4.82 -6.70
N PHE A 352 24.76 -4.85 -5.57
CA PHE A 352 24.99 -3.98 -4.42
C PHE A 352 25.54 -4.71 -3.18
N GLY A 353 25.59 -6.05 -3.21
CA GLY A 353 26.12 -6.89 -2.13
C GLY A 353 25.03 -7.59 -1.29
N SER A 354 25.43 -8.57 -0.48
CA SER A 354 24.51 -9.39 0.33
C SER A 354 23.67 -8.58 1.33
N GLU A 355 24.23 -7.47 1.81
CA GLU A 355 23.62 -6.59 2.81
C GLU A 355 22.64 -5.57 2.18
N ALA A 356 22.60 -5.47 0.85
CA ALA A 356 21.79 -4.48 0.16
C ALA A 356 20.30 -4.78 0.31
N VAL A 357 19.50 -3.81 0.73
CA VAL A 357 18.07 -4.00 1.00
C VAL A 357 17.27 -4.16 -0.30
N VAL A 358 16.41 -5.18 -0.33
CA VAL A 358 15.36 -5.36 -1.33
C VAL A 358 14.00 -5.10 -0.67
N GLY A 359 13.32 -4.02 -1.08
CA GLY A 359 12.10 -3.51 -0.43
C GLY A 359 10.87 -3.30 -1.34
N VAL A 360 9.85 -2.67 -0.73
CA VAL A 360 8.60 -2.02 -1.21
C VAL A 360 7.44 -2.91 -1.70
N HIS A 361 7.32 -4.15 -1.24
CA HIS A 361 6.07 -4.95 -1.33
C HIS A 361 5.43 -5.19 -2.71
N SER A 362 4.52 -6.17 -2.76
CA SER A 362 3.71 -6.52 -3.94
C SER A 362 2.20 -6.22 -3.72
N THR A 363 1.84 -5.76 -2.54
CA THR A 363 0.44 -5.48 -2.12
C THR A 363 -0.04 -4.17 -2.73
N TRP A 364 -0.68 -4.23 -3.89
CA TRP A 364 -1.22 -3.07 -4.62
C TRP A 364 -2.58 -2.62 -4.11
N PHE A 365 -3.50 -3.56 -4.01
CA PHE A 365 -4.74 -3.42 -3.29
C PHE A 365 -4.55 -4.13 -1.97
N PRO A 366 -4.60 -3.41 -0.84
CA PRO A 366 -4.22 -3.94 0.47
C PRO A 366 -5.26 -4.93 1.05
N TYR A 367 -5.80 -5.83 0.22
CA TYR A 367 -6.67 -6.94 0.58
C TYR A 367 -6.56 -8.08 -0.45
N PRO A 368 -6.52 -9.36 -0.03
CA PRO A 368 -6.31 -10.49 -0.93
C PRO A 368 -7.58 -10.87 -1.73
N ASP A 369 -7.99 -10.03 -2.68
CA ASP A 369 -9.17 -10.24 -3.54
C ASP A 369 -8.84 -10.24 -5.04
N ARG A 370 -9.88 -10.26 -5.88
CA ARG A 370 -9.75 -10.27 -7.35
C ARG A 370 -8.80 -9.24 -7.93
N ARG A 371 -8.63 -8.08 -7.29
CA ARG A 371 -7.76 -7.01 -7.80
C ARG A 371 -6.30 -7.44 -7.74
N GLU A 372 -5.92 -8.14 -6.68
CA GLU A 372 -4.60 -8.76 -6.53
C GLU A 372 -4.45 -9.99 -7.42
N TYR A 373 -5.49 -10.82 -7.47
CA TYR A 373 -5.45 -12.05 -8.28
C TYR A 373 -5.15 -11.70 -9.74
N MET A 374 -5.81 -10.67 -10.27
CA MET A 374 -5.63 -10.23 -11.65
C MET A 374 -4.37 -9.37 -11.88
N LYS A 375 -3.81 -8.78 -10.82
CA LYS A 375 -2.57 -7.97 -10.88
C LYS A 375 -1.32 -8.82 -10.92
N ASN A 376 -1.19 -9.76 -9.98
CA ASN A 376 0.06 -10.52 -9.76
C ASN A 376 -0.19 -12.00 -9.42
N GLY A 377 -1.44 -12.47 -9.44
CA GLY A 377 -1.78 -13.84 -9.04
C GLY A 377 -1.79 -14.06 -7.53
N LEU A 378 -1.78 -12.98 -6.72
CA LEU A 378 -1.56 -12.98 -5.28
C LEU A 378 -0.18 -13.54 -4.89
N ASP A 379 0.87 -12.96 -5.48
CA ASP A 379 2.26 -13.38 -5.31
C ASP A 379 2.92 -12.91 -4.01
N TRP A 380 2.16 -12.35 -3.07
CA TRP A 380 2.69 -11.72 -1.87
C TRP A 380 3.65 -12.59 -1.05
N TRP A 381 3.43 -13.92 -1.01
CA TRP A 381 4.32 -14.89 -0.33
C TRP A 381 5.47 -15.40 -1.21
N LEU A 382 5.49 -15.07 -2.50
CA LEU A 382 6.58 -15.35 -3.44
C LEU A 382 7.47 -14.14 -3.70
N ALA A 383 6.95 -12.92 -3.50
CA ALA A 383 7.68 -11.67 -3.64
C ALA A 383 8.76 -11.54 -2.56
N LYS A 384 9.94 -12.08 -2.84
CA LYS A 384 11.06 -12.14 -1.90
C LYS A 384 11.58 -10.73 -1.59
N ARG A 385 11.69 -10.44 -0.30
CA ARG A 385 12.24 -9.21 0.27
C ARG A 385 13.16 -9.56 1.44
N ASP A 386 14.00 -8.63 1.87
CA ASP A 386 14.85 -8.85 3.06
C ASP A 386 14.07 -8.81 4.36
N PHE A 387 13.00 -8.02 4.36
CA PHE A 387 12.02 -7.97 5.43
C PHE A 387 10.65 -8.22 4.84
N ALA A 388 9.75 -8.82 5.60
CA ALA A 388 8.34 -8.84 5.20
C ALA A 388 7.85 -7.40 5.08
N GLN A 389 7.25 -7.04 3.95
CA GLN A 389 6.72 -5.69 3.71
C GLN A 389 5.32 -5.75 3.12
N THR A 390 4.46 -4.83 3.54
CA THR A 390 3.07 -4.68 3.07
C THR A 390 2.73 -3.21 2.91
N ASP A 391 1.58 -2.92 2.30
CA ASP A 391 1.05 -1.57 2.15
C ASP A 391 -0.15 -1.28 3.08
N GLU A 392 -0.27 -0.02 3.44
CA GLU A 392 -1.39 0.65 4.11
C GLU A 392 -2.22 -0.23 5.07
N VAL A 393 -3.32 -0.79 4.56
CA VAL A 393 -4.36 -1.45 5.34
C VAL A 393 -4.34 -2.97 5.24
N VAL A 394 -3.25 -3.57 4.71
CA VAL A 394 -3.12 -5.03 4.59
C VAL A 394 -3.41 -5.68 5.95
N PRO A 395 -4.29 -6.69 6.05
CA PRO A 395 -4.66 -7.31 7.31
C PRO A 395 -3.48 -7.85 8.11
N PHE A 396 -3.52 -7.72 9.44
CA PHE A 396 -2.40 -8.12 10.32
C PHE A 396 -2.07 -9.61 10.21
N GLY A 397 -3.05 -10.48 9.98
CA GLY A 397 -2.79 -11.92 9.77
C GLY A 397 -1.91 -12.23 8.56
N ILE A 398 -1.90 -11.35 7.55
CA ILE A 398 -1.00 -11.45 6.40
C ILE A 398 0.38 -10.89 6.75
N ARG A 399 0.44 -9.72 7.39
CA ARG A 399 1.71 -9.10 7.81
C ARG A 399 2.54 -10.04 8.68
N THR A 400 1.88 -10.66 9.66
CA THR A 400 2.53 -11.61 10.56
C THR A 400 2.94 -12.88 9.83
N ALA A 401 2.12 -13.43 8.94
CA ALA A 401 2.48 -14.60 8.13
C ALA A 401 3.71 -14.34 7.24
N LEU A 402 3.77 -13.20 6.55
CA LEU A 402 4.91 -12.82 5.71
C LEU A 402 6.21 -12.69 6.52
N SER A 403 6.14 -12.16 7.74
CA SER A 403 7.29 -12.12 8.65
C SER A 403 7.85 -13.52 8.90
N LYS A 404 6.99 -14.53 9.12
CA LYS A 404 7.43 -15.93 9.27
C LYS A 404 7.97 -16.51 7.98
N LYS A 405 7.28 -16.29 6.85
CA LYS A 405 7.71 -16.74 5.51
C LYS A 405 9.17 -16.40 5.25
N TRP A 406 9.53 -15.13 5.43
CA TRP A 406 10.85 -14.64 5.13
C TRP A 406 11.86 -14.82 6.26
N ASN A 407 11.47 -15.51 7.35
CA ASN A 407 12.25 -15.59 8.58
C ASN A 407 12.70 -14.20 9.07
N SER A 408 11.86 -13.20 8.81
CA SER A 408 12.08 -11.81 9.14
C SER A 408 11.55 -11.57 10.55
N PRO A 409 12.37 -11.06 11.49
CA PRO A 409 11.97 -10.92 12.87
C PRO A 409 10.94 -9.80 13.08
N VAL A 410 10.75 -8.91 12.09
CA VAL A 410 9.69 -7.91 12.03
C VAL A 410 9.09 -7.88 10.62
N TRP A 411 7.91 -7.30 10.47
CA TRP A 411 7.38 -6.84 9.17
C TRP A 411 7.36 -5.31 9.13
N TYR A 412 7.41 -4.74 7.93
CA TYR A 412 7.26 -3.31 7.67
C TYR A 412 5.95 -3.04 6.95
N ASN A 413 5.22 -2.02 7.40
CA ASN A 413 4.08 -1.50 6.65
C ASN A 413 4.47 -0.17 6.02
N MET A 414 4.39 -0.06 4.70
CA MET A 414 4.43 1.24 4.04
C MET A 414 3.12 1.93 4.37
N TYR A 415 3.15 2.89 5.31
CA TYR A 415 1.91 3.50 5.80
C TYR A 415 1.81 4.93 5.36
N TYR A 416 0.63 5.25 4.84
CA TYR A 416 0.12 6.59 4.64
C TYR A 416 -1.40 6.52 4.77
N ARG A 417 -2.04 7.66 5.02
CA ARG A 417 -3.50 7.69 5.11
C ARG A 417 -4.12 8.07 3.77
N TYR A 418 -4.72 7.08 3.12
CA TYR A 418 -5.67 7.28 2.03
C TYR A 418 -6.98 7.94 2.56
N PHE A 419 -7.72 8.64 1.70
CA PHE A 419 -9.04 9.25 2.01
C PHE A 419 -9.09 10.59 2.76
N GLN A 420 -7.99 11.33 2.89
CA GLN A 420 -8.10 12.76 3.26
C GLN A 420 -7.46 13.65 2.17
N PRO A 421 -7.97 14.87 1.94
CA PRO A 421 -7.30 15.80 1.03
C PRO A 421 -5.85 16.06 1.47
N GLU A 422 -4.98 16.54 0.59
CA GLU A 422 -3.61 16.90 1.01
C GLU A 422 -3.64 17.93 2.15
N GLY A 423 -2.76 17.79 3.14
CA GLY A 423 -2.74 18.61 4.36
C GLY A 423 -3.66 18.15 5.50
N PHE A 424 -4.39 17.04 5.31
CA PHE A 424 -5.33 16.46 6.28
C PHE A 424 -4.83 15.15 6.91
N SER A 425 -3.58 14.75 6.64
CA SER A 425 -3.01 13.64 7.38
C SER A 425 -2.82 14.09 8.82
N GLU A 426 -3.72 13.69 9.71
CA GLU A 426 -3.48 13.85 11.13
C GLU A 426 -2.23 13.02 11.43
N ALA A 427 -1.17 13.67 11.91
CA ALA A 427 0.03 12.95 12.32
C ALA A 427 -0.31 11.83 13.33
N LYS A 428 -1.42 12.00 14.05
CA LYS A 428 -2.07 11.02 14.91
C LYS A 428 -2.30 9.65 14.27
N ASP A 429 -2.58 9.56 12.98
CA ASP A 429 -2.80 8.28 12.30
C ASP A 429 -1.49 7.50 12.14
N TYR A 430 -0.41 8.19 11.79
CA TYR A 430 0.93 7.61 11.78
C TYR A 430 1.35 7.23 13.20
N GLU A 431 1.06 8.09 14.19
CA GLU A 431 1.36 7.84 15.61
C GLU A 431 0.61 6.60 16.13
N TRP A 432 -0.66 6.42 15.78
CA TRP A 432 -1.39 5.20 16.11
C TRP A 432 -0.81 3.98 15.39
N GLU A 433 -0.55 4.07 14.08
CA GLU A 433 0.01 2.95 13.32
C GLU A 433 1.36 2.50 13.87
N LEU A 434 2.17 3.42 14.38
CA LEU A 434 3.44 3.13 15.04
C LEU A 434 3.27 2.14 16.21
N TYR A 435 2.39 2.44 17.16
CA TYR A 435 2.18 1.60 18.33
C TYR A 435 1.38 0.32 18.00
N ARG A 436 0.43 0.39 17.07
CA ARG A 436 -0.29 -0.79 16.56
C ARG A 436 0.65 -1.78 15.89
N SER A 437 1.54 -1.28 15.05
CA SER A 437 2.57 -2.09 14.40
C SER A 437 3.50 -2.73 15.41
N ALA A 438 3.95 -1.97 16.43
CA ALA A 438 4.75 -2.54 17.51
C ALA A 438 4.05 -3.71 18.23
N LEU A 439 2.75 -3.58 18.53
CA LEU A 439 1.95 -4.68 19.11
C LEU A 439 1.71 -5.84 18.15
N GLY A 440 1.67 -5.59 16.84
CA GLY A 440 1.63 -6.63 15.82
C GLY A 440 2.98 -7.27 15.50
N GLY A 441 4.06 -6.89 16.18
CA GLY A 441 5.42 -7.36 15.91
C GLY A 441 6.09 -6.76 14.67
N GLY A 442 5.60 -5.61 14.20
CA GLY A 442 6.08 -4.90 13.01
C GLY A 442 6.61 -3.49 13.29
N ARG A 443 7.01 -2.80 12.21
CA ARG A 443 7.52 -1.43 12.15
C ARG A 443 6.85 -0.70 10.98
N VAL A 444 6.99 0.62 10.95
CA VAL A 444 6.39 1.46 9.90
C VAL A 444 7.49 2.00 9.00
N ASN A 445 7.27 1.93 7.69
CA ASN A 445 7.98 2.70 6.70
C ASN A 445 7.02 3.82 6.25
N ASN A 446 7.16 5.03 6.80
CA ASN A 446 6.16 6.07 6.54
C ASN A 446 6.32 6.62 5.13
N LEU A 447 5.21 6.80 4.42
CA LEU A 447 5.14 7.50 3.13
C LEU A 447 4.38 8.84 3.28
N PRO A 448 4.94 9.85 3.97
CA PRO A 448 4.26 11.14 4.09
C PRO A 448 4.16 11.84 2.72
N VAL A 449 2.97 12.36 2.40
CA VAL A 449 2.76 13.24 1.24
C VAL A 449 3.58 14.54 1.37
N ILE A 450 3.73 15.02 2.61
CA ILE A 450 4.59 16.16 2.98
C ILE A 450 5.33 15.78 4.28
N ILE A 451 6.67 15.78 4.24
CA ILE A 451 7.52 15.41 5.39
C ILE A 451 7.53 16.51 6.48
N GLU A 452 7.17 17.74 6.12
CA GLU A 452 7.28 18.95 6.95
C GLU A 452 6.00 19.29 7.72
N ALA A 453 5.62 20.57 7.80
CA ALA A 453 4.59 21.04 8.71
C ALA A 453 3.24 20.40 8.42
N ASN A 454 2.66 19.82 9.48
CA ASN A 454 1.52 18.88 9.49
C ASN A 454 1.85 17.41 9.10
N GLY A 455 3.13 17.07 8.86
CA GLY A 455 3.65 15.72 8.64
C GLY A 455 4.37 15.12 9.86
N ILE A 456 4.99 13.95 9.70
CA ILE A 456 5.55 13.14 10.79
C ILE A 456 6.70 13.81 11.56
N LEU A 457 7.47 14.72 10.94
CA LEU A 457 8.56 15.42 11.63
C LEU A 457 8.04 16.51 12.57
N ALA A 458 6.94 17.17 12.21
CA ALA A 458 6.33 18.24 12.98
C ALA A 458 5.42 17.74 14.12
N SER A 459 5.34 16.42 14.32
CA SER A 459 4.48 15.77 15.31
C SER A 459 5.27 15.05 16.39
N GLU A 460 4.57 14.33 17.27
CA GLU A 460 5.21 13.52 18.30
C GLU A 460 5.71 12.16 17.77
N TYR A 461 5.45 11.84 16.50
CA TYR A 461 5.80 10.56 15.86
C TYR A 461 7.26 10.18 16.06
N VAL A 462 8.20 11.10 15.78
CA VAL A 462 9.64 10.84 15.95
C VAL A 462 9.99 10.52 17.40
N GLN A 463 9.31 11.14 18.36
CA GLN A 463 9.52 10.86 19.78
C GLN A 463 9.02 9.46 20.15
N GLY A 464 7.89 9.03 19.59
CA GLY A 464 7.41 7.65 19.70
C GLY A 464 8.32 6.64 19.02
N GLU A 465 8.77 6.92 17.78
CA GLU A 465 9.65 6.04 16.99
C GLU A 465 10.98 5.80 17.72
N ASN A 466 11.51 6.85 18.37
CA ASN A 466 12.68 6.76 19.22
C ASN A 466 12.53 5.76 20.38
N LYS A 467 11.30 5.46 20.82
CA LYS A 467 10.99 4.47 21.86
C LYS A 467 10.72 3.09 21.24
N VAL A 468 10.01 3.03 20.12
CA VAL A 468 9.72 1.77 19.41
C VAL A 468 11.00 1.10 18.89
N GLN A 469 11.96 1.87 18.37
CA GLN A 469 13.25 1.33 17.91
C GLN A 469 14.03 0.58 19.01
N LEU A 470 13.76 0.83 20.30
CA LEU A 470 14.44 0.13 21.40
C LEU A 470 14.19 -1.39 21.36
N LEU A 471 13.03 -1.80 20.84
CA LEU A 471 12.68 -3.20 20.64
C LEU A 471 13.66 -3.92 19.69
N ASP A 472 14.34 -3.18 18.82
CA ASP A 472 15.25 -3.74 17.82
C ASP A 472 16.58 -4.20 18.44
N TYR A 473 16.94 -3.66 19.61
CA TYR A 473 18.18 -3.98 20.30
C TYR A 473 18.09 -5.25 21.14
N ILE A 474 16.89 -5.63 21.60
CA ILE A 474 16.70 -6.78 22.49
C ILE A 474 16.57 -8.12 21.77
N LYS A 475 17.20 -8.26 20.59
CA LYS A 475 17.02 -9.38 19.64
C LYS A 475 15.55 -9.48 19.19
N PRO A 476 15.18 -8.88 18.05
CA PRO A 476 13.80 -8.91 17.59
C PRO A 476 13.36 -10.33 17.23
N SER A 477 12.07 -10.58 17.45
CA SER A 477 11.39 -11.86 17.23
C SER A 477 10.00 -11.58 16.67
N PRO A 478 9.48 -12.40 15.74
CA PRO A 478 8.14 -12.18 15.20
C PRO A 478 7.08 -12.36 16.29
N LEU A 479 5.90 -11.78 16.07
CA LEU A 479 4.72 -11.99 16.92
C LEU A 479 4.38 -13.48 17.01
N ASN A 480 4.04 -13.97 18.21
CA ASN A 480 3.57 -15.34 18.39
C ASN A 480 2.13 -15.49 17.87
N SER A 481 1.96 -16.20 16.76
CA SER A 481 0.66 -16.53 16.17
C SER A 481 0.35 -18.02 16.43
N PRO A 482 -0.35 -18.39 17.51
CA PRO A 482 -0.60 -19.80 17.84
C PRO A 482 -1.50 -20.54 16.85
N VAL A 483 -2.22 -19.81 15.99
CA VAL A 483 -3.14 -20.37 14.98
C VAL A 483 -2.71 -19.92 13.58
N ALA A 484 -2.82 -20.82 12.59
CA ALA A 484 -2.81 -20.45 11.18
C ALA A 484 -4.13 -20.82 10.51
N VAL A 485 -4.60 -19.94 9.62
CA VAL A 485 -5.63 -20.23 8.62
C VAL A 485 -4.92 -20.42 7.29
N ILE A 486 -4.91 -21.66 6.80
CA ILE A 486 -4.40 -22.00 5.47
C ILE A 486 -5.59 -22.03 4.52
N PHE A 487 -5.71 -21.07 3.60
CA PHE A 487 -6.83 -21.01 2.67
C PHE A 487 -6.53 -21.75 1.37
N GLY A 488 -7.55 -22.40 0.79
CA GLY A 488 -7.47 -23.00 -0.53
C GLY A 488 -7.24 -21.93 -1.59
N TYR A 489 -6.01 -21.84 -2.09
CA TYR A 489 -5.64 -20.85 -3.10
C TYR A 489 -6.50 -20.99 -4.36
N HIS A 490 -6.66 -22.21 -4.86
CA HIS A 490 -7.36 -22.45 -6.13
C HIS A 490 -8.85 -22.15 -6.02
N SER A 491 -9.48 -22.47 -4.89
CA SER A 491 -10.89 -22.12 -4.68
C SER A 491 -11.11 -20.62 -4.53
N ALA A 492 -10.16 -19.89 -3.95
CA ALA A 492 -10.24 -18.45 -3.73
C ALA A 492 -10.01 -17.63 -5.01
N VAL A 493 -9.08 -18.04 -5.88
CA VAL A 493 -8.74 -17.27 -7.10
C VAL A 493 -9.54 -17.68 -8.34
N ASN A 494 -10.29 -18.78 -8.28
CA ASN A 494 -11.06 -19.29 -9.40
C ASN A 494 -12.46 -18.68 -9.43
N TRP A 495 -12.75 -17.81 -10.40
CA TRP A 495 -14.05 -17.12 -10.51
C TRP A 495 -15.23 -18.01 -10.91
N ALA A 496 -15.01 -19.30 -11.20
CA ALA A 496 -16.05 -20.31 -11.35
C ALA A 496 -16.27 -21.14 -10.06
N SER A 497 -15.52 -20.84 -8.99
CA SER A 497 -15.67 -21.43 -7.66
C SER A 497 -16.84 -20.81 -6.88
N GLU A 498 -17.45 -21.61 -6.00
CA GLU A 498 -18.42 -21.13 -5.01
C GLU A 498 -17.74 -20.31 -3.88
N ASN A 499 -16.41 -20.43 -3.75
CA ASN A 499 -15.61 -19.79 -2.69
C ASN A 499 -14.69 -18.67 -3.24
N TYR A 500 -14.97 -18.14 -4.44
CA TYR A 500 -14.19 -17.07 -5.02
C TYR A 500 -14.07 -15.88 -4.05
N GLU A 501 -12.85 -15.40 -3.84
CA GLU A 501 -12.46 -14.33 -2.89
C GLU A 501 -12.61 -14.64 -1.39
N ASP A 502 -13.08 -15.84 -1.01
CA ASP A 502 -13.15 -16.24 0.39
C ASP A 502 -11.82 -16.87 0.85
N VAL A 503 -10.90 -16.02 1.29
CA VAL A 503 -9.63 -16.45 1.90
C VAL A 503 -9.75 -16.76 3.40
N GLY A 504 -10.93 -16.58 4.02
CA GLY A 504 -11.11 -16.86 5.46
C GLY A 504 -10.78 -15.70 6.40
N MET A 505 -10.69 -14.48 5.90
CA MET A 505 -10.42 -13.28 6.72
C MET A 505 -11.42 -13.10 7.88
N ALA A 506 -12.70 -13.45 7.69
CA ALA A 506 -13.69 -13.37 8.76
C ALA A 506 -13.32 -14.22 9.99
N LEU A 507 -12.73 -15.40 9.78
CA LEU A 507 -12.23 -16.25 10.88
C LEU A 507 -10.98 -15.65 11.52
N VAL A 508 -10.05 -15.16 10.70
CA VAL A 508 -8.83 -14.48 11.17
C VAL A 508 -9.19 -13.29 12.06
N ASP A 509 -10.03 -12.38 11.57
CA ASP A 509 -10.48 -11.20 12.30
C ASP A 509 -11.23 -11.58 13.60
N SER A 510 -12.06 -12.63 13.55
CA SER A 510 -12.74 -13.15 14.74
C SER A 510 -11.75 -13.57 15.83
N LEU A 511 -10.67 -14.26 15.49
CA LEU A 511 -9.63 -14.68 16.44
C LEU A 511 -8.79 -13.51 16.95
N TRP A 512 -8.39 -12.59 16.05
CA TRP A 512 -7.68 -11.37 16.43
C TRP A 512 -8.50 -10.51 17.41
N SER A 513 -9.82 -10.42 17.21
CA SER A 513 -10.71 -9.69 18.12
C SER A 513 -10.71 -10.23 19.56
N LYS A 514 -10.30 -11.49 19.74
CA LYS A 514 -10.22 -12.18 21.04
C LYS A 514 -8.80 -12.24 21.61
N GLY A 515 -7.85 -11.52 21.01
CA GLY A 515 -6.45 -11.49 21.42
C GLY A 515 -5.63 -12.68 20.92
N VAL A 516 -6.15 -13.44 19.95
CA VAL A 516 -5.46 -14.60 19.35
C VAL A 516 -4.89 -14.17 17.99
N ALA A 517 -3.61 -13.78 17.98
CA ALA A 517 -2.90 -13.53 16.73
C ALA A 517 -2.93 -14.78 15.84
N THR A 518 -3.34 -14.58 14.60
CA THR A 518 -3.59 -15.67 13.65
C THR A 518 -2.97 -15.32 12.31
N ASP A 519 -2.13 -16.21 11.79
CA ASP A 519 -1.50 -16.04 10.48
C ASP A 519 -2.46 -16.51 9.37
N LEU A 520 -2.55 -15.77 8.26
CA LEU A 520 -3.21 -16.18 7.04
C LEU A 520 -2.16 -16.66 6.03
N ILE A 521 -2.33 -17.87 5.48
CA ILE A 521 -1.32 -18.49 4.60
C ILE A 521 -2.04 -19.12 3.39
N PRO A 522 -1.60 -18.91 2.14
CA PRO A 522 -2.14 -19.63 1.00
C PRO A 522 -1.67 -21.08 0.99
N SER A 523 -2.53 -22.00 0.57
CA SER A 523 -2.22 -23.43 0.50
C SER A 523 -1.03 -23.77 -0.41
N TYR A 524 -0.73 -22.97 -1.44
CA TYR A 524 0.44 -23.19 -2.30
C TYR A 524 1.77 -23.18 -1.52
N GLU A 525 1.82 -22.60 -0.33
CA GLU A 525 3.02 -22.62 0.53
C GLU A 525 3.35 -24.02 1.07
N ILE A 526 2.36 -24.93 1.08
CA ILE A 526 2.58 -26.36 1.31
C ILE A 526 3.28 -26.98 0.11
N ASP A 527 2.80 -26.69 -1.10
CA ASP A 527 3.34 -27.23 -2.35
C ASP A 527 4.78 -26.79 -2.59
N LEU A 528 5.10 -25.54 -2.21
CA LEU A 528 6.44 -24.99 -2.25
C LEU A 528 7.35 -25.47 -1.10
N GLY A 529 6.82 -26.27 -0.17
CA GLY A 529 7.58 -26.84 0.96
C GLY A 529 7.95 -25.84 2.06
N ASN A 530 7.28 -24.69 2.13
CA ASN A 530 7.53 -23.67 3.15
C ASN A 530 6.74 -23.92 4.44
N VAL A 531 5.55 -24.50 4.31
CA VAL A 531 4.80 -25.07 5.44
C VAL A 531 5.23 -26.53 5.60
N VAL A 532 5.79 -26.85 6.77
CA VAL A 532 6.38 -28.18 7.04
C VAL A 532 5.82 -28.79 8.31
N VAL A 533 5.90 -30.11 8.44
CA VAL A 533 5.80 -30.78 9.74
C VAL A 533 7.23 -30.93 10.26
N ASP A 534 7.52 -30.36 11.43
CA ASP A 534 8.86 -30.44 12.02
C ASP A 534 9.10 -31.77 12.76
N GLU A 535 10.34 -31.98 13.21
CA GLU A 535 10.76 -33.20 13.90
C GLU A 535 10.03 -33.42 15.23
N GLU A 536 9.47 -32.36 15.82
CA GLU A 536 8.68 -32.42 17.04
C GLU A 536 7.21 -32.76 16.78
N GLY A 537 6.79 -32.77 15.52
CA GLY A 537 5.44 -33.09 15.08
C GLY A 537 4.47 -31.91 15.08
N TYR A 538 4.97 -30.67 15.06
CA TYR A 538 4.18 -29.46 14.82
C TYR A 538 4.15 -29.12 13.33
N ILE A 539 3.02 -28.57 12.86
CA ILE A 539 3.02 -27.76 11.64
C ILE A 539 3.76 -26.46 11.94
N ARG A 540 4.72 -26.12 11.09
CA ARG A 540 5.62 -24.98 11.23
C ARG A 540 5.66 -24.15 9.95
N TYR A 541 5.70 -22.83 10.12
CA TYR A 541 5.97 -21.86 9.05
C TYR A 541 7.00 -20.85 9.54
N GLY A 542 8.14 -20.74 8.83
CA GLY A 542 9.29 -20.03 9.39
C GLY A 542 9.67 -20.59 10.77
N SER A 543 9.89 -19.75 11.77
CA SER A 543 10.14 -20.20 13.14
C SER A 543 8.86 -20.54 13.93
N GLN A 544 7.67 -20.24 13.44
CA GLN A 544 6.41 -20.40 14.18
C GLN A 544 5.93 -21.86 14.15
N GLN A 545 5.82 -22.49 15.32
CA GLN A 545 5.07 -23.73 15.50
C GLN A 545 3.62 -23.40 15.86
N TYR A 546 2.66 -24.00 15.16
CA TYR A 546 1.23 -23.73 15.38
C TYR A 546 0.61 -24.74 16.35
N ARG A 547 -0.21 -24.25 17.29
CA ARG A 547 -1.06 -25.10 18.15
C ARG A 547 -2.26 -25.62 17.39
N ALA A 548 -2.84 -24.79 16.53
CA ALA A 548 -3.92 -25.19 15.65
C ALA A 548 -3.71 -24.66 14.23
N VAL A 549 -4.14 -25.46 13.26
CA VAL A 549 -4.19 -25.07 11.84
C VAL A 549 -5.59 -25.33 11.31
N VAL A 550 -6.16 -24.34 10.63
CA VAL A 550 -7.45 -24.44 9.95
C VAL A 550 -7.19 -24.46 8.45
N LEU A 551 -7.59 -25.54 7.78
CA LEU A 551 -7.65 -25.59 6.32
C LEU A 551 -9.00 -25.02 5.86
N HIS A 552 -9.00 -23.81 5.30
CA HIS A 552 -10.19 -23.07 4.90
C HIS A 552 -10.52 -23.29 3.43
N LYS A 553 -11.73 -23.78 3.14
CA LYS A 553 -12.29 -23.99 1.79
C LYS A 553 -11.31 -24.63 0.78
N PRO A 554 -10.74 -25.82 1.07
CA PRO A 554 -9.68 -26.44 0.26
C PRO A 554 -10.16 -27.08 -1.05
N ASP A 555 -11.30 -26.67 -1.60
CA ASP A 555 -11.81 -27.25 -2.83
C ASP A 555 -10.84 -27.01 -3.98
N MET A 556 -10.62 -28.02 -4.84
CA MET A 556 -9.64 -27.98 -5.94
C MET A 556 -8.17 -27.89 -5.51
N GLU A 557 -7.86 -28.10 -4.24
CA GLU A 557 -6.46 -28.18 -3.81
C GLU A 557 -5.78 -29.46 -4.30
N LYS A 558 -4.46 -29.39 -4.46
CA LYS A 558 -3.64 -30.47 -5.01
C LYS A 558 -3.52 -31.64 -4.04
N SER A 559 -3.19 -32.82 -4.57
CA SER A 559 -2.96 -34.03 -3.77
C SER A 559 -1.80 -33.89 -2.78
N THR A 560 -0.85 -33.00 -3.06
CA THR A 560 0.24 -32.59 -2.17
C THR A 560 -0.28 -31.98 -0.87
N THR A 561 -1.27 -31.09 -0.94
CA THR A 561 -1.99 -30.56 0.24
C THR A 561 -2.59 -31.70 1.08
N SER A 562 -3.21 -32.70 0.43
CA SER A 562 -3.79 -33.86 1.11
C SER A 562 -2.71 -34.70 1.79
N ALA A 563 -1.61 -34.95 1.08
CA ALA A 563 -0.47 -35.73 1.58
C ALA A 563 0.18 -35.07 2.80
N PHE A 564 0.30 -33.73 2.80
CA PHE A 564 0.83 -32.96 3.92
C PHE A 564 0.07 -33.23 5.22
N PHE A 565 -1.26 -33.11 5.21
CA PHE A 565 -2.07 -33.31 6.41
C PHE A 565 -2.20 -34.79 6.83
N LYS A 566 -1.84 -35.74 5.95
CA LYS A 566 -1.75 -37.17 6.26
C LYS A 566 -0.39 -37.59 6.82
N ASN A 567 0.58 -36.67 6.93
CA ASN A 567 1.91 -36.98 7.41
C ASN A 567 1.84 -37.60 8.83
N ALA A 568 2.38 -38.81 8.99
CA ALA A 568 2.35 -39.55 10.26
C ALA A 568 3.18 -38.91 11.39
N GLN A 569 4.07 -37.97 11.06
CA GLN A 569 4.82 -37.19 12.05
C GLN A 569 3.95 -36.09 12.69
N LEU A 570 2.85 -35.69 12.04
CA LEU A 570 1.94 -34.68 12.56
C LEU A 570 1.19 -35.20 13.78
N LYS A 571 1.63 -34.77 14.97
CA LYS A 571 1.13 -35.29 16.25
C LYS A 571 0.77 -34.21 17.26
N LYS A 572 1.33 -33.00 17.13
CA LYS A 572 1.18 -31.95 18.14
C LYS A 572 0.28 -30.79 17.72
N THR A 573 0.19 -30.47 16.42
CA THR A 573 -0.75 -29.44 15.94
C THR A 573 -2.14 -30.04 15.76
N LYS A 574 -3.16 -29.39 16.34
CA LYS A 574 -4.56 -29.75 16.10
C LYS A 574 -5.03 -29.21 14.74
N VAL A 575 -5.59 -30.08 13.91
CA VAL A 575 -5.99 -29.72 12.55
C VAL A 575 -7.51 -29.65 12.44
N TYR A 576 -7.97 -28.56 11.84
CA TYR A 576 -9.37 -28.26 11.55
C TYR A 576 -9.55 -28.03 10.05
N ARG A 577 -10.79 -28.17 9.59
CA ARG A 577 -11.22 -27.77 8.25
C ARG A 577 -12.50 -26.97 8.33
N LEU A 578 -12.55 -25.84 7.63
CA LEU A 578 -13.76 -25.02 7.47
C LEU A 578 -14.26 -25.11 6.02
N GLY A 579 -15.38 -25.80 5.83
CA GLY A 579 -16.00 -26.07 4.53
C GLY A 579 -15.40 -27.23 3.72
N GLU A 580 -15.93 -27.41 2.50
CA GLU A 580 -15.79 -28.68 1.78
C GLU A 580 -14.58 -28.80 0.84
N TRP A 581 -14.13 -30.05 0.61
CA TRP A 581 -13.11 -30.45 -0.39
C TRP A 581 -13.76 -31.44 -1.35
N LYS A 582 -14.55 -30.91 -2.29
CA LYS A 582 -15.44 -31.68 -3.17
C LYS A 582 -14.71 -32.17 -4.42
N ARG A 583 -13.74 -31.40 -4.91
CA ARG A 583 -13.10 -31.55 -6.21
C ARG A 583 -11.57 -31.60 -6.11
N ASP A 584 -10.95 -32.29 -7.06
CA ASP A 584 -9.51 -32.22 -7.29
C ASP A 584 -9.12 -30.95 -8.06
N TYR A 585 -7.82 -30.75 -8.26
CA TYR A 585 -7.26 -29.63 -9.01
C TYR A 585 -7.78 -29.51 -10.45
N ASP A 586 -8.14 -30.65 -11.06
CA ASP A 586 -8.67 -30.71 -12.43
C ASP A 586 -10.19 -30.47 -12.47
N GLY A 587 -10.84 -30.23 -11.32
CA GLY A 587 -12.26 -29.94 -11.20
C GLY A 587 -13.15 -31.18 -11.11
N HIS A 588 -12.59 -32.40 -11.05
CA HIS A 588 -13.37 -33.63 -10.93
C HIS A 588 -13.81 -33.88 -9.49
N LEU A 589 -15.04 -34.41 -9.32
CA LEU A 589 -15.56 -34.78 -8.01
C LEU A 589 -14.72 -35.92 -7.38
N LEU A 590 -14.28 -35.68 -6.14
CA LEU A 590 -13.58 -36.67 -5.34
C LEU A 590 -14.58 -37.69 -4.76
N GLN A 591 -14.24 -38.97 -4.86
CA GLN A 591 -15.05 -40.06 -4.32
C GLN A 591 -14.67 -40.35 -2.86
N GLY A 592 -15.64 -40.22 -1.96
CA GLY A 592 -15.44 -40.48 -0.53
C GLY A 592 -14.60 -39.40 0.17
N ARG A 593 -13.99 -39.76 1.33
CA ARG A 593 -13.20 -38.83 2.17
C ARG A 593 -11.75 -39.26 2.35
N GLN A 594 -11.23 -40.10 1.46
CA GLN A 594 -9.88 -40.67 1.60
C GLN A 594 -8.78 -39.60 1.49
N HIS A 595 -9.05 -38.46 0.86
CA HIS A 595 -8.16 -37.29 0.78
C HIS A 595 -8.10 -36.47 2.08
N ILE A 596 -9.04 -36.68 3.01
CA ILE A 596 -9.10 -35.96 4.28
C ILE A 596 -8.57 -36.88 5.40
N PRO A 597 -7.61 -36.44 6.23
CA PRO A 597 -7.17 -37.22 7.38
C PRO A 597 -8.30 -37.39 8.39
N ALA A 598 -8.46 -38.60 8.95
CA ALA A 598 -9.51 -38.89 9.93
C ALA A 598 -9.44 -38.01 11.21
N ALA A 599 -8.24 -37.51 11.56
CA ALA A 599 -8.02 -36.66 12.73
C ALA A 599 -8.42 -35.18 12.52
N MET A 600 -8.68 -34.76 11.27
CA MET A 600 -9.02 -33.39 10.90
C MET A 600 -10.49 -33.12 11.24
N VAL A 601 -10.74 -32.15 12.13
CA VAL A 601 -12.11 -31.85 12.62
C VAL A 601 -12.80 -30.88 11.65
N HIS A 602 -14.01 -31.21 11.22
CA HIS A 602 -14.77 -30.41 10.26
C HIS A 602 -15.77 -29.45 10.92
N TYR A 603 -15.84 -28.23 10.42
CA TYR A 603 -16.84 -27.22 10.74
C TYR A 603 -17.43 -26.62 9.47
N GLU A 604 -18.71 -26.25 9.56
CA GLU A 604 -19.40 -25.41 8.55
C GLU A 604 -19.51 -23.95 9.00
N ASN A 605 -19.37 -23.70 10.30
CA ASN A 605 -19.57 -22.39 10.92
C ASN A 605 -18.28 -21.90 11.61
N ALA A 606 -17.77 -20.76 11.14
CA ALA A 606 -16.56 -20.12 11.68
C ALA A 606 -16.71 -19.71 13.16
N GLU A 607 -17.90 -19.32 13.62
CA GLU A 607 -18.12 -18.89 15.01
C GLU A 607 -17.93 -20.05 16.00
N LEU A 608 -18.45 -21.23 15.67
CA LEU A 608 -18.26 -22.43 16.49
C LEU A 608 -16.79 -22.83 16.53
N LEU A 609 -16.12 -22.78 15.36
CA LEU A 609 -14.69 -23.05 15.27
C LEU A 609 -13.87 -22.07 16.12
N THR A 610 -14.18 -20.77 16.09
CA THR A 610 -13.52 -19.75 16.93
C THR A 610 -13.63 -20.09 18.41
N ARG A 611 -14.82 -20.50 18.89
CA ARG A 611 -15.03 -20.88 20.30
C ARG A 611 -14.16 -22.07 20.71
N ASP A 612 -14.09 -23.09 19.85
CA ASP A 612 -13.31 -24.29 20.12
C ASP A 612 -11.80 -24.04 20.06
N LEU A 613 -11.33 -23.20 19.14
CA LEU A 613 -9.94 -22.75 19.08
C LEU A 613 -9.55 -21.99 20.36
N ILE A 614 -10.37 -21.06 20.83
CA ILE A 614 -10.12 -20.33 22.07
C ILE A 614 -10.07 -21.27 23.28
N SER A 615 -10.99 -22.24 23.33
CA SER A 615 -11.02 -23.25 24.40
C SER A 615 -9.75 -24.10 24.42
N LEU A 616 -9.30 -24.56 23.24
CA LEU A 616 -8.05 -25.31 23.07
C LEU A 616 -6.86 -24.51 23.59
N LEU A 617 -6.68 -23.27 23.12
CA LEU A 617 -5.53 -22.45 23.47
C LEU A 617 -5.47 -22.11 24.97
N LYS A 618 -6.63 -21.85 25.60
CA LYS A 618 -6.73 -21.65 27.05
C LYS A 618 -6.31 -22.90 27.81
N LYS A 619 -6.75 -24.08 27.37
CA LYS A 619 -6.37 -25.37 27.98
C LYS A 619 -4.86 -25.63 27.86
N GLU A 620 -4.24 -25.18 26.78
CA GLU A 620 -2.80 -25.29 26.56
C GLU A 620 -1.98 -24.19 27.25
N GLY A 621 -2.62 -23.26 27.97
CA GLY A 621 -1.92 -22.19 28.68
C GLY A 621 -1.24 -21.17 27.76
N VAL A 622 -1.74 -21.00 26.53
CA VAL A 622 -1.21 -20.01 25.58
C VAL A 622 -1.54 -18.61 26.08
N ASN A 623 -0.53 -17.73 26.16
CA ASN A 623 -0.74 -16.33 26.49
C ASN A 623 -1.43 -15.61 25.33
N PHE A 624 -2.48 -14.85 25.63
CA PHE A 624 -3.19 -14.06 24.65
C PHE A 624 -2.64 -12.64 24.61
N ASN A 625 -2.76 -11.98 23.46
CA ASN A 625 -2.53 -10.55 23.32
C ASN A 625 -3.76 -9.80 23.85
N THR A 626 -3.68 -8.47 23.92
CA THR A 626 -4.83 -7.63 24.25
C THR A 626 -5.95 -7.80 23.21
N PRO A 627 -7.16 -8.21 23.60
CA PRO A 627 -8.32 -8.24 22.70
C PRO A 627 -8.65 -6.84 22.19
N THR A 628 -9.19 -6.77 20.98
CA THR A 628 -9.47 -5.50 20.29
C THR A 628 -10.75 -5.61 19.47
N VAL A 629 -11.44 -4.49 19.31
CA VAL A 629 -12.56 -4.33 18.37
C VAL A 629 -12.29 -3.20 17.38
N GLN A 630 -11.05 -2.70 17.35
CA GLN A 630 -10.63 -1.66 16.43
C GLN A 630 -10.64 -2.20 15.01
N ILE A 631 -11.18 -1.41 14.10
CA ILE A 631 -11.31 -1.74 12.68
C ILE A 631 -10.50 -0.72 11.89
N MET A 632 -9.75 -1.22 10.93
CA MET A 632 -9.14 -0.40 9.89
C MET A 632 -9.89 -0.64 8.59
N GLU A 633 -10.35 0.44 7.97
CA GLU A 633 -11.09 0.40 6.70
C GLU A 633 -10.21 0.95 5.57
N GLY A 634 -10.30 0.34 4.39
CA GLY A 634 -9.67 0.84 3.18
C GLY A 634 -10.01 -0.01 1.97
N PHE A 635 -10.07 0.63 0.79
CA PHE A 635 -10.30 -0.04 -0.50
C PHE A 635 -11.53 -0.96 -0.57
N GLY A 636 -12.58 -0.63 0.18
CA GLY A 636 -13.83 -1.39 0.23
C GLY A 636 -13.85 -2.57 1.19
N HIS A 637 -12.79 -2.73 2.01
CA HIS A 637 -12.68 -3.79 3.01
C HIS A 637 -12.37 -3.24 4.40
N SER A 638 -12.57 -4.10 5.39
CA SER A 638 -12.33 -3.84 6.80
C SER A 638 -11.58 -5.02 7.40
N SER A 639 -10.65 -4.77 8.33
CA SER A 639 -9.98 -5.82 9.12
C SER A 639 -9.75 -5.36 10.56
N ILE A 640 -9.71 -6.34 11.47
CA ILE A 640 -9.44 -6.10 12.89
C ILE A 640 -7.96 -5.78 13.08
N VAL A 641 -7.68 -4.70 13.81
CA VAL A 641 -6.32 -4.25 14.12
C VAL A 641 -6.09 -4.17 15.63
N PRO A 642 -4.84 -4.32 16.10
CA PRO A 642 -4.48 -3.94 17.46
C PRO A 642 -4.91 -2.50 17.77
N ALA A 643 -5.23 -2.21 19.03
CA ALA A 643 -5.33 -0.82 19.49
C ALA A 643 -3.92 -0.18 19.56
N ALA A 644 -3.84 1.15 19.72
CA ALA A 644 -2.54 1.81 19.92
C ALA A 644 -2.03 1.68 21.37
N ALA A 645 -2.80 1.04 22.25
CA ALA A 645 -2.39 0.65 23.59
C ALA A 645 -2.78 -0.80 23.91
N GLY A 646 -1.89 -1.53 24.59
CA GLY A 646 -2.10 -2.92 24.96
C GLY A 646 -0.81 -3.69 25.20
N HIS A 647 -0.89 -5.00 25.11
CA HIS A 647 0.24 -5.92 25.20
C HIS A 647 0.15 -7.06 24.18
N ALA A 648 1.32 -7.57 23.82
CA ALA A 648 1.50 -8.67 22.89
C ALA A 648 2.69 -9.57 23.29
N TRP A 649 2.67 -10.81 22.80
CA TRP A 649 3.73 -11.80 23.04
C TRP A 649 4.48 -12.12 21.76
N LEU A 650 5.81 -11.98 21.79
CA LEU A 650 6.67 -12.42 20.70
C LEU A 650 6.97 -13.92 20.83
N LEU A 651 7.36 -14.54 19.72
CA LEU A 651 7.62 -15.98 19.63
C LEU A 651 8.72 -16.48 20.59
N ASP A 652 9.67 -15.62 20.95
CA ASP A 652 10.73 -15.92 21.91
C ASP A 652 10.33 -15.74 23.39
N GLY A 653 9.06 -15.43 23.66
CA GLY A 653 8.52 -15.22 25.01
C GLY A 653 8.64 -13.78 25.52
N THR A 654 9.12 -12.83 24.71
CA THR A 654 9.12 -11.41 25.08
C THR A 654 7.70 -10.89 25.24
N LEU A 655 7.38 -10.32 26.41
CA LEU A 655 6.19 -9.52 26.62
C LEU A 655 6.48 -8.10 26.13
N VAL A 656 5.66 -7.56 25.24
CA VAL A 656 5.70 -6.17 24.78
C VAL A 656 4.44 -5.46 25.25
N GLN A 657 4.58 -4.32 25.87
CA GLN A 657 3.50 -3.37 26.17
C GLN A 657 3.73 -2.11 25.35
N ALA A 658 2.67 -1.61 24.73
CA ALA A 658 2.66 -0.34 24.01
C ALA A 658 1.53 0.54 24.54
N ALA A 659 1.73 1.85 24.55
CA ALA A 659 0.73 2.81 24.93
C ALA A 659 0.96 4.11 24.17
N GLY A 660 0.14 4.40 23.16
CA GLY A 660 0.16 5.64 22.40
C GLY A 660 -1.20 5.95 21.80
N GLU A 661 -2.25 5.77 22.59
CA GLU A 661 -3.63 6.04 22.20
C GLU A 661 -3.93 7.55 22.26
N HIS A 662 -3.30 8.27 23.20
CA HIS A 662 -3.55 9.69 23.45
C HIS A 662 -2.38 10.62 23.05
N SER A 663 -1.13 10.20 23.24
CA SER A 663 0.07 10.93 22.83
C SER A 663 0.92 10.13 21.85
N GLY A 664 1.37 10.77 20.77
CA GLY A 664 2.27 10.17 19.79
C GLY A 664 3.70 9.99 20.31
N ALA A 665 4.07 10.73 21.36
CA ALA A 665 5.30 10.47 22.12
C ALA A 665 5.14 9.24 23.03
N GLY A 666 3.91 8.81 23.29
CA GLY A 666 3.56 7.67 24.11
C GLY A 666 2.92 8.06 25.44
N ASP A 667 2.03 7.20 25.91
CA ASP A 667 1.30 7.32 27.16
C ASP A 667 2.03 6.58 28.30
N PRO A 668 1.78 6.93 29.58
CA PRO A 668 2.38 6.24 30.72
C PRO A 668 2.01 4.75 30.79
N ILE A 669 3.01 3.91 31.04
CA ILE A 669 2.86 2.48 31.33
C ILE A 669 3.24 2.28 32.80
N GLN A 670 2.23 2.26 33.67
CA GLN A 670 2.34 1.90 35.09
C GLN A 670 1.65 0.56 35.30
N SER A 671 2.39 -0.52 35.07
CA SER A 671 1.81 -1.85 34.88
C SER A 671 2.35 -2.87 35.87
N LYS A 672 1.54 -3.91 36.11
CA LYS A 672 1.87 -5.07 36.92
C LYS A 672 1.39 -6.32 36.21
N MET A 673 2.31 -7.09 35.62
CA MET A 673 2.05 -8.23 34.76
C MET A 673 2.70 -9.50 35.28
N LYS A 674 2.12 -10.67 35.00
CA LYS A 674 2.70 -11.96 35.39
C LYS A 674 3.30 -12.67 34.17
N ILE A 675 4.55 -13.11 34.28
CA ILE A 675 5.25 -13.90 33.27
C ILE A 675 5.75 -15.19 33.94
N GLY A 676 5.11 -16.32 33.64
CA GLY A 676 5.34 -17.55 34.38
C GLY A 676 5.02 -17.36 35.86
N GLU A 677 5.99 -17.57 36.75
CA GLU A 677 5.85 -17.32 38.19
C GLU A 677 6.25 -15.91 38.61
N GLN A 678 6.91 -15.15 37.73
CA GLN A 678 7.45 -13.84 38.05
C GLN A 678 6.41 -12.74 37.87
N GLU A 679 6.45 -11.80 38.81
CA GLU A 679 5.72 -10.56 38.73
C GLU A 679 6.64 -9.48 38.15
N VAL A 680 6.17 -8.78 37.12
CA VAL A 680 6.88 -7.70 36.46
C VAL A 680 6.14 -6.40 36.71
N VAL A 681 6.84 -5.41 37.24
CA VAL A 681 6.35 -4.05 37.45
C VAL A 681 7.12 -3.11 36.54
N PHE A 682 6.41 -2.22 35.84
CA PHE A 682 6.99 -1.18 34.99
C PHE A 682 6.41 0.19 35.34
N ASP A 683 7.27 1.21 35.34
CA ASP A 683 6.94 2.62 35.15
C ASP A 683 7.78 3.14 33.96
N ALA A 684 7.15 3.25 32.80
CA ALA A 684 7.73 3.67 31.52
C ALA A 684 6.71 4.53 30.74
N VAL A 685 7.05 4.97 29.52
CA VAL A 685 6.16 5.72 28.62
C VAL A 685 6.29 5.16 27.21
N GLY A 686 5.17 4.96 26.52
CA GLY A 686 5.15 4.53 25.12
C GLY A 686 5.39 3.04 24.91
N ILE A 687 6.54 2.52 25.34
CA ILE A 687 6.95 1.12 25.16
C ILE A 687 7.55 0.57 26.46
N ALA A 688 7.20 -0.67 26.80
CA ALA A 688 7.88 -1.48 27.81
C ALA A 688 7.88 -2.95 27.41
N ALA A 689 9.05 -3.54 27.25
CA ALA A 689 9.22 -4.94 26.88
C ALA A 689 10.21 -5.63 27.80
N ILE A 690 9.96 -6.91 28.07
CA ILE A 690 10.83 -7.75 28.90
C ILE A 690 10.83 -9.19 28.38
N ARG A 691 12.01 -9.81 28.38
CA ARG A 691 12.17 -11.25 28.14
C ARG A 691 12.84 -11.89 29.35
N LEU A 692 12.28 -13.01 29.78
CA LEU A 692 12.82 -13.84 30.85
C LEU A 692 13.43 -15.11 30.24
N ASP A 693 14.53 -15.57 30.82
CA ASP A 693 15.10 -16.86 30.48
C ASP A 693 14.27 -18.02 31.07
N LYS A 694 14.69 -19.26 30.80
CA LYS A 694 14.00 -20.47 31.28
C LYS A 694 13.96 -20.60 32.82
N LYS A 695 14.78 -19.85 33.55
CA LYS A 695 14.80 -19.82 35.02
C LYS A 695 13.93 -18.70 35.59
N GLY A 696 13.35 -17.86 34.72
CA GLY A 696 12.60 -16.68 35.11
C GLY A 696 13.49 -15.48 35.44
N GLU A 697 14.78 -15.51 35.09
CA GLU A 697 15.65 -14.34 35.26
C GLU A 697 15.52 -13.39 34.07
N VAL A 698 15.71 -12.10 34.32
CA VAL A 698 15.70 -11.10 33.24
C VAL A 698 16.84 -11.36 32.26
N GLU A 699 16.50 -11.49 30.98
CA GLU A 699 17.43 -11.64 29.87
C GLU A 699 17.52 -10.36 29.02
N ALA A 700 16.39 -9.66 28.86
CA ALA A 700 16.32 -8.41 28.11
C ALA A 700 15.19 -7.48 28.57
N ILE A 701 15.41 -6.18 28.45
CA ILE A 701 14.45 -5.10 28.71
C ILE A 701 14.59 -4.03 27.61
N ALA A 702 13.46 -3.52 27.09
CA ALA A 702 13.42 -2.30 26.28
C ALA A 702 12.28 -1.41 26.75
N ALA A 703 12.55 -0.16 27.12
CA ALA A 703 11.53 0.73 27.66
C ALA A 703 11.79 2.19 27.29
N GLY A 704 10.75 2.87 26.80
CA GLY A 704 10.75 4.31 26.57
C GLY A 704 10.56 5.07 27.87
N ASP A 705 11.32 6.16 28.07
CA ASP A 705 11.28 7.00 29.28
C ASP A 705 11.14 6.20 30.60
N LEU A 706 11.93 5.15 30.72
CA LEU A 706 11.95 4.24 31.85
C LEU A 706 12.25 5.01 33.14
N LYS A 707 11.41 4.82 34.16
CA LYS A 707 11.62 5.30 35.52
C LYS A 707 11.93 4.16 36.48
N HIS A 708 11.18 3.06 36.37
CA HIS A 708 11.30 1.90 37.24
C HIS A 708 10.95 0.61 36.49
N VAL A 709 11.70 -0.45 36.78
CA VAL A 709 11.33 -1.83 36.41
C VAL A 709 11.75 -2.78 37.51
N LYS A 710 10.88 -3.75 37.82
CA LYS A 710 11.14 -4.80 38.80
C LYS A 710 10.64 -6.16 38.29
N CYS A 711 11.47 -7.19 38.41
CA CYS A 711 11.10 -8.57 38.14
C CYS A 711 11.95 -9.51 39.01
N GLY A 712 11.31 -10.23 39.93
CA GLY A 712 12.03 -11.07 40.89
C GLY A 712 13.07 -10.28 41.69
N SER A 713 14.32 -10.70 41.63
CA SER A 713 15.46 -10.02 42.27
C SER A 713 16.04 -8.85 41.45
N PHE A 714 15.64 -8.70 40.18
CA PHE A 714 16.09 -7.60 39.34
C PHE A 714 15.24 -6.37 39.62
N GLU A 715 15.89 -5.26 39.99
CA GLU A 715 15.22 -3.98 40.19
C GLU A 715 16.12 -2.83 39.70
N LEU A 716 15.55 -1.97 38.86
CA LEU A 716 16.22 -0.80 38.32
C LEU A 716 15.36 0.45 38.55
N ASN A 717 15.96 1.43 39.23
CA ASN A 717 15.38 2.75 39.49
C ASN A 717 16.28 3.82 38.84
N LEU A 718 15.71 4.69 38.01
CA LEU A 718 16.44 5.77 37.34
C LEU A 718 16.14 7.13 37.98
N PRO A 719 17.15 8.00 38.17
CA PRO A 719 16.94 9.33 38.75
C PRO A 719 16.06 10.21 37.85
N HIS A 720 16.23 10.11 36.53
CA HIS A 720 15.43 10.75 35.51
C HIS A 720 14.97 9.70 34.49
N ARG A 721 13.87 9.98 33.78
CA ARG A 721 13.35 9.09 32.73
C ARG A 721 14.31 9.05 31.55
N LEU A 722 14.56 7.86 31.01
CA LEU A 722 15.45 7.63 29.88
C LEU A 722 14.93 6.50 29.00
N ASN A 723 15.14 6.60 27.70
CA ASN A 723 14.97 5.47 26.78
C ASN A 723 16.10 4.47 27.05
N VAL A 724 15.76 3.21 27.37
CA VAL A 724 16.74 2.17 27.72
C VAL A 724 16.42 0.88 27.00
N ALA A 725 17.42 0.29 26.34
CA ALA A 725 17.43 -1.14 26.01
C ALA A 725 18.62 -1.81 26.69
N LEU A 726 18.42 -3.00 27.25
CA LEU A 726 19.41 -3.75 28.01
C LEU A 726 19.21 -5.24 27.72
N TRP A 727 20.25 -5.97 27.33
CA TRP A 727 20.16 -7.40 27.03
C TRP A 727 21.43 -8.16 27.42
N LYS A 728 21.30 -9.46 27.68
CA LYS A 728 22.44 -10.38 27.79
C LYS A 728 22.90 -10.81 26.39
N ASN A 729 24.18 -10.63 26.08
CA ASN A 729 24.76 -11.12 24.82
C ASN A 729 24.95 -12.65 24.84
N GLU A 730 25.51 -13.22 23.76
CA GLU A 730 25.73 -14.68 23.63
C GLU A 730 26.65 -15.26 24.72
N ARG A 731 27.43 -14.43 25.42
CA ARG A 731 28.28 -14.82 26.55
C ARG A 731 27.61 -14.62 27.91
N GLY A 732 26.34 -14.21 27.93
CA GLY A 732 25.58 -13.90 29.15
C GLY A 732 25.95 -12.56 29.80
N GLN A 733 26.71 -11.70 29.12
CA GLN A 733 27.12 -10.38 29.64
C GLN A 733 26.12 -9.30 29.25
N TRP A 734 25.86 -8.35 30.14
CA TRP A 734 24.99 -7.22 29.89
C TRP A 734 25.59 -6.23 28.89
N GLU A 735 24.78 -5.85 27.90
CA GLU A 735 25.02 -4.75 26.96
C GLU A 735 23.78 -3.87 26.93
N GLY A 736 23.94 -2.57 26.68
CA GLY A 736 22.79 -1.69 26.67
C GLY A 736 22.94 -0.46 25.80
N VAL A 737 21.80 0.15 25.56
CA VAL A 737 21.61 1.37 24.80
C VAL A 737 20.82 2.36 25.64
N VAL A 738 21.22 3.62 25.62
CA VAL A 738 20.48 4.73 26.22
C VAL A 738 20.26 5.85 25.23
N GLN A 739 19.11 6.54 25.34
CA GLN A 739 18.81 7.74 24.58
C GLN A 739 18.08 8.75 25.50
N GLY A 740 18.38 10.04 25.34
CA GLY A 740 17.90 11.12 26.20
C GLY A 740 18.87 11.50 27.35
N GLY A 741 18.66 12.67 27.96
CA GLY A 741 19.49 13.22 29.06
C GLY A 741 20.78 13.93 28.61
N ASN A 742 21.64 14.31 29.58
CA ASN A 742 22.89 15.08 29.38
C ASN A 742 24.06 14.28 28.74
N SER A 743 23.76 13.34 27.84
CA SER A 743 24.78 12.53 27.14
C SER A 743 25.67 11.66 28.04
N SER A 744 25.25 11.32 29.26
CA SER A 744 25.99 10.47 30.20
C SER A 744 25.12 9.32 30.73
N VAL A 745 25.70 8.13 30.86
CA VAL A 745 25.02 6.95 31.43
C VAL A 745 24.90 7.09 32.96
N PRO A 746 23.69 7.02 33.56
CA PRO A 746 23.51 7.08 35.01
C PRO A 746 24.26 5.99 35.78
N ALA A 747 24.68 6.31 37.01
CA ALA A 747 25.37 5.38 37.89
C ALA A 747 24.58 4.08 38.19
N SER A 748 23.24 4.14 38.20
CA SER A 748 22.39 2.95 38.38
C SER A 748 22.53 1.95 37.22
N LEU A 749 22.74 2.43 35.99
CA LEU A 749 22.98 1.61 34.81
C LEU A 749 24.42 1.11 34.72
N LEU A 750 25.40 1.95 35.12
CA LEU A 750 26.82 1.56 35.16
C LEU A 750 27.11 0.43 36.16
N LYS A 751 26.27 0.26 37.19
CA LYS A 751 26.35 -0.89 38.11
C LYS A 751 26.04 -2.23 37.43
N LEU A 752 25.30 -2.22 36.32
CA LEU A 752 24.92 -3.44 35.58
C LEU A 752 26.00 -3.82 34.56
N THR A 753 26.54 -2.84 33.85
CA THR A 753 27.59 -3.01 32.84
C THR A 753 28.26 -1.68 32.50
N SER A 754 29.48 -1.75 31.97
CA SER A 754 30.15 -0.62 31.33
C SER A 754 29.93 -0.56 29.80
N ASN A 755 29.32 -1.60 29.21
CA ASN A 755 29.13 -1.70 27.77
C ASN A 755 27.82 -1.02 27.33
N TRP A 756 27.85 0.31 27.24
CA TRP A 756 26.72 1.15 26.84
C TRP A 756 26.97 1.89 25.53
N THR A 757 25.95 1.95 24.69
CA THR A 757 25.89 2.82 23.50
C THR A 757 24.91 3.97 23.77
N ILE A 758 25.28 5.20 23.42
CA ILE A 758 24.42 6.38 23.55
C ILE A 758 23.87 6.73 22.17
N LEU A 759 22.55 6.70 21.98
CA LEU A 759 21.93 7.13 20.72
C LEU A 759 21.76 8.65 20.69
N LYS A 760 21.88 9.23 19.50
CA LYS A 760 21.55 10.63 19.24
C LYS A 760 20.05 10.86 19.47
N THR A 761 19.70 11.94 20.17
CA THR A 761 18.32 12.45 20.21
C THR A 761 18.15 13.46 19.07
N PRO A 762 17.27 13.21 18.09
CA PRO A 762 17.01 14.16 17.00
C PRO A 762 16.47 15.50 17.51
N ALA A 763 16.79 16.59 16.82
CA ALA A 763 16.27 17.91 17.19
C ALA A 763 14.78 18.00 16.79
N PRO A 764 13.87 18.50 17.66
CA PRO A 764 12.48 18.70 17.28
C PRO A 764 12.37 19.59 16.04
N PHE A 765 11.50 19.24 15.10
CA PHE A 765 11.22 20.09 13.96
C PHE A 765 10.14 21.11 14.37
N SER A 766 10.47 22.40 14.38
CA SER A 766 9.54 23.43 14.85
C SER A 766 8.39 23.73 13.88
N GLY A 767 8.41 23.17 12.66
CA GLY A 767 7.56 23.59 11.55
C GLY A 767 7.86 25.05 11.16
N GLY A 768 7.74 25.41 9.89
CA GLY A 768 7.57 26.84 9.57
C GLY A 768 6.24 27.38 10.14
N ASP A 769 5.90 28.65 9.88
CA ASP A 769 4.63 29.33 10.24
C ASP A 769 3.33 28.69 9.66
N PHE A 770 3.25 27.38 9.52
CA PHE A 770 2.06 26.68 9.11
C PHE A 770 1.10 26.58 10.30
N LYS A 771 0.06 27.40 10.29
CA LYS A 771 -1.02 27.32 11.29
C LYS A 771 -1.79 26.02 11.07
N LYS A 772 -2.06 25.29 12.15
CA LYS A 772 -3.02 24.18 12.13
C LYS A 772 -4.37 24.69 11.60
N PRO A 773 -5.08 23.90 10.78
CA PRO A 773 -6.40 24.30 10.30
C PRO A 773 -7.37 24.52 11.45
N VAL A 774 -8.29 25.45 11.29
CA VAL A 774 -9.43 25.60 12.20
C VAL A 774 -10.47 24.55 11.81
N VAL A 775 -10.88 23.71 12.77
CA VAL A 775 -11.85 22.61 12.57
C VAL A 775 -13.14 22.90 13.33
N ILE A 776 -14.28 22.74 12.67
CA ILE A 776 -15.62 22.92 13.26
C ILE A 776 -16.49 21.70 12.97
N ASP A 777 -16.98 21.05 14.04
CA ASP A 777 -18.00 19.99 13.99
C ASP A 777 -19.39 20.65 13.92
N LEU A 778 -20.06 20.51 12.77
CA LEU A 778 -21.35 21.12 12.52
C LEU A 778 -22.49 20.41 13.28
N LYS A 779 -22.33 19.14 13.65
CA LYS A 779 -23.36 18.39 14.40
C LYS A 779 -23.48 18.84 15.85
N LYS A 780 -22.42 19.38 16.45
CA LYS A 780 -22.49 20.01 17.78
C LYS A 780 -23.17 21.38 17.75
N GLY A 781 -23.26 22.03 16.59
CA GLY A 781 -23.83 23.36 16.40
C GLY A 781 -25.21 23.39 15.72
N ALA A 782 -25.86 22.25 15.48
CA ALA A 782 -27.12 22.20 14.75
C ALA A 782 -28.16 21.30 15.43
N ASN A 783 -29.11 21.91 16.14
CA ASN A 783 -30.40 21.27 16.40
C ASN A 783 -31.43 21.74 15.36
N ALA A 784 -31.83 20.79 14.50
CA ALA A 784 -33.06 20.75 13.71
C ALA A 784 -33.25 21.73 12.52
N ALA A 785 -33.39 21.12 11.33
CA ALA A 785 -34.38 21.44 10.29
C ALA A 785 -34.83 22.92 10.14
N GLY A 786 -33.90 23.82 9.80
CA GLY A 786 -34.25 25.17 9.34
C GLY A 786 -34.71 25.18 7.88
N ASN A 787 -35.97 25.59 7.64
CA ASN A 787 -36.52 25.86 6.30
C ASN A 787 -35.79 27.04 5.64
N TYR A 788 -34.98 26.77 4.61
CA TYR A 788 -34.42 27.81 3.73
C TYR A 788 -35.40 28.15 2.61
N ALA A 789 -36.24 29.14 2.84
CA ALA A 789 -36.92 29.83 1.75
C ALA A 789 -37.28 31.24 2.17
N GLN A 790 -36.32 32.15 2.34
CA GLN A 790 -36.56 33.58 2.09
C GLN A 790 -35.33 34.17 1.37
N ASN A 791 -35.54 34.47 0.08
CA ASN A 791 -34.66 35.20 -0.84
C ASN A 791 -33.50 34.42 -1.51
N ILE A 792 -33.82 33.29 -2.18
CA ILE A 792 -32.93 32.78 -3.24
C ILE A 792 -33.11 33.65 -4.47
N SER A 793 -32.07 34.41 -4.82
CA SER A 793 -31.97 35.08 -6.13
C SER A 793 -31.08 34.27 -7.07
N THR A 794 -31.11 34.57 -8.36
CA THR A 794 -30.21 33.96 -9.34
C THR A 794 -29.32 35.00 -9.99
N VAL A 795 -28.08 34.60 -10.28
CA VAL A 795 -27.09 35.40 -11.02
C VAL A 795 -26.67 34.61 -12.27
N LYS A 796 -26.51 35.31 -13.40
CA LYS A 796 -25.96 34.75 -14.65
C LYS A 796 -24.51 35.15 -14.83
N ASP A 797 -23.71 34.26 -15.40
CA ASP A 797 -22.36 34.56 -15.87
C ASP A 797 -22.29 34.79 -17.39
N ILE A 798 -21.06 34.96 -17.91
CA ILE A 798 -20.75 35.16 -19.33
C ILE A 798 -21.09 33.95 -20.22
N ASP A 799 -21.29 32.78 -19.63
CA ASP A 799 -21.69 31.54 -20.32
C ASP A 799 -23.20 31.27 -20.20
N ASN A 800 -23.97 32.22 -19.64
CA ASN A 800 -25.38 32.08 -19.31
C ASN A 800 -25.69 30.96 -18.29
N ASN A 801 -24.70 30.53 -17.50
CA ASN A 801 -24.99 29.64 -16.36
C ASN A 801 -25.73 30.43 -15.28
N GLU A 802 -26.80 29.86 -14.74
CA GLU A 802 -27.53 30.42 -13.60
C GLU A 802 -27.01 29.83 -12.29
N TYR A 803 -26.77 30.69 -11.29
CA TYR A 803 -26.32 30.31 -9.95
C TYR A 803 -27.30 30.81 -8.89
N LYS A 804 -27.66 29.94 -7.95
CA LYS A 804 -28.44 30.30 -6.76
C LYS A 804 -27.58 31.10 -5.79
N VAL A 805 -28.17 32.16 -5.24
CA VAL A 805 -27.55 33.05 -4.26
C VAL A 805 -28.35 33.02 -2.97
N ALA A 806 -27.65 32.95 -1.83
CA ALA A 806 -28.26 33.05 -0.50
C ALA A 806 -27.45 33.99 0.42
N ASP A 807 -28.14 34.61 1.37
CA ASP A 807 -27.56 35.46 2.41
C ASP A 807 -27.06 34.59 3.57
N PHE A 808 -25.83 34.82 4.01
CA PHE A 808 -25.25 34.28 5.24
C PHE A 808 -24.70 35.44 6.08
N GLY A 809 -25.46 35.87 7.09
CA GLY A 809 -25.04 36.90 8.04
C GLY A 809 -24.81 38.29 7.43
N GLY A 810 -25.59 38.66 6.40
CA GLY A 810 -25.50 39.95 5.70
C GLY A 810 -24.59 39.94 4.48
N LYS A 811 -23.98 38.78 4.14
CA LYS A 811 -23.18 38.60 2.93
C LYS A 811 -23.86 37.63 1.98
N LEU A 812 -23.94 37.99 0.70
CA LEU A 812 -24.51 37.15 -0.34
C LEU A 812 -23.46 36.20 -0.94
N TRP A 813 -23.80 34.92 -1.02
CA TRP A 813 -22.93 33.85 -1.50
C TRP A 813 -23.58 33.01 -2.59
N PHE A 814 -22.76 32.51 -3.51
CA PHE A 814 -23.15 31.41 -4.38
C PHE A 814 -23.27 30.13 -3.56
N VAL A 815 -24.41 29.44 -3.70
CA VAL A 815 -24.58 28.08 -3.16
C VAL A 815 -24.27 26.99 -4.19
N ASP A 816 -24.14 27.37 -5.47
CA ASP A 816 -23.69 26.52 -6.55
C ASP A 816 -22.20 26.74 -6.85
N ASN A 817 -21.49 25.69 -7.28
CA ASN A 817 -20.10 25.82 -7.73
C ASN A 817 -20.04 26.47 -9.12
N LEU A 818 -19.00 27.28 -9.36
CA LEU A 818 -18.81 28.03 -10.61
C LEU A 818 -18.62 27.11 -11.83
N ARG A 819 -19.22 27.48 -12.96
CA ARG A 819 -19.26 26.74 -14.24
C ARG A 819 -18.77 27.58 -15.41
N VAL A 820 -17.98 28.63 -15.24
CA VAL A 820 -17.45 29.41 -16.37
C VAL A 820 -16.39 28.63 -17.17
N SER A 821 -16.34 28.88 -18.48
CA SER A 821 -15.33 28.39 -19.43
C SER A 821 -14.45 29.51 -19.99
N ARG A 822 -14.75 30.76 -19.61
CA ARG A 822 -14.03 31.97 -20.00
C ARG A 822 -14.16 33.02 -18.89
N TYR A 823 -13.17 33.91 -18.80
CA TYR A 823 -13.21 35.06 -17.91
C TYR A 823 -14.26 36.08 -18.37
N THR A 824 -14.61 37.05 -17.52
CA THR A 824 -15.61 38.09 -17.84
C THR A 824 -15.22 39.01 -19.01
N ASP A 825 -13.94 39.05 -19.38
CA ASP A 825 -13.46 39.74 -20.59
C ASP A 825 -13.58 38.90 -21.88
N GLY A 826 -14.10 37.67 -21.78
CA GLY A 826 -14.27 36.75 -22.90
C GLY A 826 -13.06 35.83 -23.16
N THR A 827 -11.95 35.99 -22.46
CA THR A 827 -10.75 35.14 -22.61
C THR A 827 -11.05 33.69 -22.22
N PRO A 828 -10.80 32.70 -23.09
CA PRO A 828 -11.11 31.30 -22.78
C PRO A 828 -10.17 30.72 -21.71
N ILE A 829 -10.72 29.89 -20.84
CA ILE A 829 -9.96 29.09 -19.87
C ILE A 829 -9.69 27.72 -20.50
N MET A 830 -8.42 27.30 -20.51
CA MET A 830 -8.05 26.01 -21.11
C MET A 830 -8.68 24.84 -20.34
N GLU A 831 -9.40 23.96 -21.04
CA GLU A 831 -9.84 22.68 -20.48
C GLU A 831 -8.67 21.70 -20.48
N LEU A 832 -8.25 21.23 -19.31
CA LEU A 832 -7.09 20.36 -19.14
C LEU A 832 -7.58 18.94 -18.82
N GLY A 833 -7.67 18.07 -19.83
CA GLY A 833 -8.27 16.73 -19.70
C GLY A 833 -7.52 15.59 -20.39
N THR A 834 -6.54 15.90 -21.25
CA THR A 834 -5.82 14.91 -22.07
C THR A 834 -4.33 14.78 -21.70
N GLU A 835 -3.68 13.72 -22.20
CA GLU A 835 -2.23 13.48 -22.06
C GLU A 835 -1.37 14.69 -22.41
N LYS A 836 -1.73 15.40 -23.50
CA LYS A 836 -0.95 16.51 -24.05
C LYS A 836 -0.93 17.72 -23.10
N GLU A 837 -2.03 17.91 -22.39
CA GLU A 837 -2.28 19.05 -21.49
C GLU A 837 -1.66 18.87 -20.09
N GLN A 838 -1.29 17.64 -19.71
CA GLN A 838 -0.59 17.39 -18.42
C GLN A 838 0.78 18.07 -18.35
N SER A 839 1.45 18.28 -19.49
CA SER A 839 2.78 18.91 -19.53
C SER A 839 2.76 20.41 -19.17
N VAL A 840 1.59 21.06 -19.21
CA VAL A 840 1.43 22.51 -18.99
C VAL A 840 0.56 22.84 -17.78
N ILE A 841 0.00 21.83 -17.10
CA ILE A 841 -0.94 21.98 -15.98
C ILE A 841 -0.43 22.83 -14.80
N HIS A 842 0.89 22.84 -14.60
CA HIS A 842 1.57 23.64 -13.56
C HIS A 842 1.86 25.09 -14.01
N ARG A 843 1.82 25.35 -15.32
CA ARG A 843 2.29 26.60 -15.94
C ARG A 843 1.17 27.46 -16.49
N GLU A 844 0.01 26.91 -16.80
CA GLU A 844 -1.08 27.63 -17.46
C GLU A 844 -2.34 27.71 -16.59
N ALA A 845 -3.16 28.73 -16.82
CA ALA A 845 -4.50 28.79 -16.27
C ALA A 845 -5.37 27.71 -16.95
N GLY A 846 -6.06 26.90 -16.17
CA GLY A 846 -7.00 25.93 -16.72
C GLY A 846 -8.09 25.48 -15.77
N MET A 847 -9.00 24.69 -16.33
CA MET A 847 -10.15 24.09 -15.68
C MET A 847 -10.32 22.63 -16.12
N SER A 848 -11.11 21.86 -15.38
CA SER A 848 -11.57 20.54 -15.82
C SER A 848 -12.95 20.23 -15.25
N TRP A 849 -13.66 19.33 -15.93
CA TRP A 849 -14.77 18.60 -15.31
C TRP A 849 -14.25 17.48 -14.42
N TYR A 850 -15.04 17.07 -13.45
CA TYR A 850 -14.71 15.87 -12.67
C TYR A 850 -14.66 14.65 -13.60
N LYS A 851 -13.62 13.80 -13.44
CA LYS A 851 -13.29 12.68 -14.36
C LYS A 851 -13.19 13.05 -15.84
N ASN A 852 -13.02 14.33 -16.17
CA ASN A 852 -13.07 14.85 -17.54
C ASN A 852 -14.40 14.51 -18.27
N ASP A 853 -15.51 14.38 -17.52
CA ASP A 853 -16.82 14.04 -18.07
C ASP A 853 -17.86 15.09 -17.66
N SER A 854 -18.16 16.00 -18.58
CA SER A 854 -19.15 17.05 -18.37
C SER A 854 -20.58 16.51 -18.32
N ALA A 855 -20.87 15.39 -18.98
CA ALA A 855 -22.23 14.86 -19.07
C ALA A 855 -22.64 14.22 -17.73
N ALA A 856 -21.74 13.48 -17.09
CA ALA A 856 -22.01 12.82 -15.82
C ALA A 856 -21.87 13.74 -14.60
N TYR A 857 -21.06 14.80 -14.67
CA TYR A 857 -20.67 15.57 -13.48
C TYR A 857 -21.01 17.07 -13.52
N SER A 858 -21.82 17.52 -14.48
CA SER A 858 -22.20 18.95 -14.62
C SER A 858 -22.82 19.58 -13.36
N GLN A 859 -23.55 18.78 -12.57
CA GLN A 859 -24.19 19.21 -11.32
C GLN A 859 -23.18 19.71 -10.27
N TYR A 860 -21.95 19.20 -10.28
CA TYR A 860 -20.90 19.55 -9.32
C TYR A 860 -20.11 20.81 -9.69
N GLY A 861 -20.32 21.36 -10.89
CA GLY A 861 -19.54 22.47 -11.42
C GLY A 861 -18.16 22.05 -11.95
N ARG A 862 -17.35 23.04 -12.33
CA ARG A 862 -15.97 22.85 -12.82
C ARG A 862 -14.97 23.00 -11.68
N LEU A 863 -13.82 22.34 -11.86
CA LEU A 863 -12.65 22.50 -10.98
C LEU A 863 -11.62 23.37 -11.69
N TYR A 864 -11.02 24.32 -10.98
CA TYR A 864 -10.08 25.31 -11.52
C TYR A 864 -8.75 25.22 -10.79
N ASN A 865 -7.62 25.45 -11.47
CA ASN A 865 -6.35 25.56 -10.76
C ASN A 865 -6.13 26.93 -10.13
N TRP A 866 -5.09 27.05 -9.30
CA TRP A 866 -4.77 28.30 -8.59
C TRP A 866 -4.65 29.50 -9.53
N LYS A 867 -3.91 29.35 -10.64
CA LYS A 867 -3.72 30.43 -11.62
C LYS A 867 -5.04 30.96 -12.17
N THR A 868 -6.01 30.06 -12.40
CA THR A 868 -7.35 30.44 -12.84
C THR A 868 -8.13 31.12 -11.73
N ALA A 869 -8.08 30.59 -10.51
CA ALA A 869 -8.85 31.09 -9.37
C ALA A 869 -8.40 32.48 -8.86
N THR A 870 -7.16 32.88 -9.10
CA THR A 870 -6.61 34.18 -8.64
C THR A 870 -6.81 35.35 -9.58
N LEU A 871 -7.35 35.13 -10.77
CA LEU A 871 -7.59 36.22 -11.70
C LEU A 871 -8.89 36.94 -11.30
N ASP A 872 -8.82 38.27 -11.15
CA ASP A 872 -9.91 39.12 -10.62
C ASP A 872 -11.19 39.10 -11.48
N ASN A 873 -11.16 38.48 -12.65
CA ASN A 873 -12.21 38.45 -13.66
C ASN A 873 -12.88 37.07 -13.84
N ILE A 874 -12.73 36.14 -12.88
CA ILE A 874 -13.36 34.81 -12.98
C ILE A 874 -14.82 34.76 -12.51
N CYS A 875 -15.17 35.53 -11.48
CA CYS A 875 -16.55 35.64 -10.98
C CYS A 875 -17.34 36.70 -11.77
N PRO A 876 -18.69 36.60 -11.85
CA PRO A 876 -19.51 37.63 -12.50
C PRO A 876 -19.32 39.02 -11.89
N GLU A 877 -19.64 40.07 -12.63
CA GLU A 877 -19.45 41.46 -12.17
C GLU A 877 -20.10 41.73 -10.81
N GLY A 878 -19.35 42.36 -9.91
CA GLY A 878 -19.74 42.61 -8.52
C GLY A 878 -19.66 41.38 -7.61
N TRP A 879 -19.04 40.28 -8.06
CA TRP A 879 -18.74 39.09 -7.28
C TRP A 879 -17.24 38.78 -7.37
N ARG A 880 -16.68 38.14 -6.34
CA ARG A 880 -15.27 37.78 -6.29
C ARG A 880 -15.05 36.41 -5.67
N VAL A 881 -13.86 35.86 -5.86
CA VAL A 881 -13.43 34.66 -5.12
C VAL A 881 -13.28 35.04 -3.63
N PRO A 882 -13.79 34.23 -2.69
CA PRO A 882 -13.72 34.51 -1.26
C PRO A 882 -12.29 34.49 -0.78
N ASN A 883 -11.96 35.33 0.19
CA ASN A 883 -10.64 35.35 0.83
C ASN A 883 -10.71 34.66 2.20
N ASN A 884 -9.59 34.64 2.92
CA ASN A 884 -9.52 33.97 4.23
C ASN A 884 -10.50 34.53 5.27
N LYS A 885 -10.75 35.84 5.22
CA LYS A 885 -11.69 36.52 6.12
C LYS A 885 -13.13 36.07 5.84
N ASP A 886 -13.52 36.01 4.57
CA ASP A 886 -14.88 35.59 4.19
C ASP A 886 -15.18 34.15 4.63
N TRP A 887 -14.23 33.23 4.42
CA TRP A 887 -14.39 31.85 4.86
C TRP A 887 -14.49 31.73 6.38
N THR A 888 -13.65 32.48 7.11
CA THR A 888 -13.68 32.49 8.58
C THR A 888 -15.01 33.05 9.11
N GLU A 889 -15.54 34.11 8.49
CA GLU A 889 -16.85 34.68 8.83
C GLU A 889 -17.98 33.69 8.57
N LEU A 890 -18.02 33.06 7.39
CA LEU A 890 -19.01 32.04 7.04
C LEU A 890 -18.98 30.88 8.04
N MET A 891 -17.80 30.35 8.35
CA MET A 891 -17.63 29.27 9.32
C MET A 891 -18.14 29.65 10.71
N ASN A 892 -17.85 30.87 11.17
CA ASN A 892 -18.35 31.36 12.45
C ASN A 892 -19.88 31.43 12.47
N ILE A 893 -20.50 31.91 11.38
CA ILE A 893 -21.96 31.96 11.25
C ILE A 893 -22.55 30.56 11.31
N LEU A 894 -22.03 29.62 10.52
CA LEU A 894 -22.50 28.23 10.47
C LEU A 894 -22.31 27.48 11.80
N SER A 895 -21.27 27.83 12.57
CA SER A 895 -20.98 27.19 13.86
C SER A 895 -21.86 27.66 15.02
N LYS A 896 -22.51 28.82 14.90
CA LYS A 896 -23.22 29.50 15.98
C LYS A 896 -24.73 29.63 15.74
N SER A 897 -25.21 29.16 14.60
CA SER A 897 -26.57 29.45 14.16
C SER A 897 -27.30 28.19 13.72
N ASP A 898 -28.37 27.86 14.45
CA ASP A 898 -29.34 26.85 14.03
C ASP A 898 -30.16 27.30 12.80
N GLN A 899 -30.02 28.57 12.39
CA GLN A 899 -30.71 29.12 11.23
C GLN A 899 -30.11 28.64 9.92
N TYR A 900 -28.80 28.36 9.83
CA TYR A 900 -28.10 28.05 8.58
C TYR A 900 -27.75 26.56 8.44
N SER A 901 -28.18 25.95 7.34
CA SER A 901 -27.92 24.53 7.05
C SER A 901 -26.65 24.39 6.23
N SER A 902 -25.67 23.66 6.78
CA SER A 902 -24.47 23.20 6.07
C SER A 902 -24.84 22.44 4.78
N ALA A 903 -25.91 21.64 4.80
CA ALA A 903 -26.37 20.87 3.66
C ALA A 903 -26.87 21.74 2.49
N THR A 904 -27.35 22.96 2.77
CA THR A 904 -27.79 23.90 1.73
C THR A 904 -26.61 24.58 1.05
N PHE A 905 -25.61 25.02 1.84
CA PHE A 905 -24.43 25.61 1.25
C PHE A 905 -23.63 24.52 0.55
N PHE A 906 -23.22 23.45 1.23
CA PHE A 906 -22.31 22.43 0.69
C PHE A 906 -23.01 21.28 -0.05
N SER A 907 -24.14 21.53 -0.71
CA SER A 907 -24.96 20.48 -1.37
C SER A 907 -24.23 19.72 -2.47
N GLU A 908 -23.25 20.36 -3.13
CA GLU A 908 -22.50 19.82 -4.28
C GLU A 908 -20.99 19.67 -3.99
N PRO A 909 -20.58 18.69 -3.15
CA PRO A 909 -19.18 18.40 -2.88
C PRO A 909 -18.54 17.73 -4.10
N ALA A 910 -17.86 18.53 -4.94
CA ALA A 910 -17.27 18.08 -6.20
C ALA A 910 -16.01 17.22 -6.03
N GLY A 911 -15.45 17.13 -4.82
CA GLY A 911 -14.11 16.62 -4.59
C GLY A 911 -13.05 17.59 -5.07
N TYR A 912 -11.94 17.05 -5.56
CA TYR A 912 -10.91 17.82 -6.24
C TYR A 912 -10.19 17.00 -7.29
N ARG A 913 -9.40 17.68 -8.12
CA ARG A 913 -8.48 17.05 -9.06
C ARG A 913 -7.04 17.34 -8.68
N HIS A 914 -6.26 16.27 -8.65
CA HIS A 914 -4.82 16.31 -8.45
C HIS A 914 -4.14 16.80 -9.73
N PRO A 915 -3.01 17.52 -9.65
CA PRO A 915 -2.21 17.91 -10.83
C PRO A 915 -1.84 16.76 -11.77
N TYR A 916 -1.86 15.52 -11.29
CA TYR A 916 -1.49 14.32 -12.05
C TYR A 916 -2.71 13.64 -12.70
N GLY A 917 -3.83 14.35 -12.81
CA GLY A 917 -5.04 13.90 -13.52
C GLY A 917 -5.97 13.00 -12.72
N SER A 918 -5.59 12.57 -11.51
CA SER A 918 -6.45 11.80 -10.61
C SER A 918 -7.54 12.68 -9.99
N PHE A 919 -8.72 12.10 -9.80
CA PHE A 919 -9.88 12.76 -9.21
C PHE A 919 -10.24 12.07 -7.90
N PHE A 920 -10.53 12.85 -6.87
CA PHE A 920 -10.75 12.33 -5.53
C PHE A 920 -12.05 12.84 -4.93
N PHE A 921 -12.73 12.01 -4.15
CA PHE A 921 -13.77 12.36 -3.17
C PHE A 921 -15.04 13.08 -3.68
N ASN A 922 -15.42 12.92 -4.94
CA ASN A 922 -16.72 13.44 -5.41
C ASN A 922 -17.86 12.84 -4.59
N GLY A 923 -18.79 13.68 -4.16
CA GLY A 923 -19.94 13.30 -3.33
C GLY A 923 -19.66 13.27 -1.82
N ASP A 924 -18.40 13.06 -1.43
CA ASP A 924 -18.00 12.89 -0.03
C ASP A 924 -17.31 14.13 0.55
N PHE A 925 -16.50 14.83 -0.26
CA PHE A 925 -15.80 16.06 0.13
C PHE A 925 -15.98 17.17 -0.89
N GLY A 926 -16.08 18.41 -0.40
CA GLY A 926 -15.98 19.60 -1.24
C GLY A 926 -14.75 20.41 -0.86
N VAL A 927 -14.02 20.90 -1.87
CA VAL A 927 -12.84 21.74 -1.66
C VAL A 927 -13.01 23.02 -2.48
N TRP A 928 -12.87 24.18 -1.82
CA TRP A 928 -13.01 25.49 -2.46
C TRP A 928 -11.80 26.39 -2.25
N TRP A 929 -11.48 27.15 -3.28
CA TRP A 929 -10.39 28.13 -3.24
C TRP A 929 -10.65 29.28 -2.25
N SER A 930 -9.57 29.76 -1.65
CA SER A 930 -9.49 31.10 -1.06
C SER A 930 -8.53 31.96 -1.89
N ALA A 931 -8.94 33.17 -2.26
CA ALA A 931 -8.12 34.12 -2.99
C ALA A 931 -6.86 34.59 -2.23
N SER A 932 -6.73 34.31 -0.93
CA SER A 932 -5.62 34.76 -0.10
C SER A 932 -4.32 33.98 -0.27
N GLY A 933 -4.33 32.78 -0.86
CA GLY A 933 -3.08 32.04 -1.12
C GLY A 933 -3.31 30.65 -1.70
N ALA A 934 -2.31 30.14 -2.41
CA ALA A 934 -2.39 28.87 -3.14
C ALA A 934 -2.61 27.65 -2.23
N ASN A 935 -2.27 27.79 -0.95
CA ASN A 935 -2.49 26.79 0.08
C ASN A 935 -3.70 27.09 0.98
N SER A 936 -4.44 28.17 0.70
CA SER A 936 -5.63 28.55 1.44
C SER A 936 -6.89 27.95 0.79
N ARG A 937 -7.66 27.19 1.58
CA ARG A 937 -8.85 26.49 1.08
C ARG A 937 -9.85 26.19 2.20
N LEU A 938 -11.12 26.18 1.85
CA LEU A 938 -12.18 25.60 2.68
C LEU A 938 -12.41 24.16 2.24
N VAL A 939 -12.55 23.25 3.20
CA VAL A 939 -12.95 21.87 2.95
C VAL A 939 -14.17 21.50 3.77
N TYR A 940 -15.06 20.78 3.12
CA TYR A 940 -16.25 20.19 3.70
C TYR A 940 -16.21 18.68 3.54
N LYS A 941 -16.57 17.95 4.60
CA LYS A 941 -16.81 16.51 4.57
C LYS A 941 -18.27 16.27 4.91
N LYS A 942 -18.93 15.45 4.12
CA LYS A 942 -20.37 15.18 4.28
C LYS A 942 -20.67 14.25 5.45
N LYS A 943 -19.76 13.31 5.76
CA LYS A 943 -19.94 12.28 6.80
C LYS A 943 -18.61 11.93 7.51
N PRO A 944 -18.41 12.31 8.80
CA PRO A 944 -19.23 13.24 9.58
C PRO A 944 -19.31 14.62 8.92
N ASP A 945 -20.30 15.41 9.33
CA ASP A 945 -20.59 16.73 8.80
C ASP A 945 -19.63 17.75 9.43
N GLU A 946 -18.53 18.05 8.74
CA GLU A 946 -17.39 18.78 9.30
C GLU A 946 -16.82 19.80 8.30
N LEU A 947 -16.32 20.92 8.83
CA LEU A 947 -15.63 21.96 8.08
C LEU A 947 -14.21 22.19 8.59
N TRP A 948 -13.29 22.36 7.64
CA TRP A 948 -11.92 22.77 7.88
C TRP A 948 -11.58 24.00 7.06
N PHE A 949 -10.87 24.93 7.67
CA PHE A 949 -10.31 26.05 6.96
C PHE A 949 -8.81 26.16 7.17
N TYR A 950 -8.09 26.15 6.05
CA TYR A 950 -6.65 26.29 5.99
C TYR A 950 -6.35 27.71 5.54
N ALA A 951 -5.71 28.49 6.41
CA ALA A 951 -5.22 29.82 6.11
C ALA A 951 -3.70 29.73 5.94
N ASN A 952 -3.26 29.60 4.70
CA ASN A 952 -1.85 29.63 4.33
C ASN A 952 -1.67 30.56 3.12
N GLU A 953 -1.11 31.73 3.38
CA GLU A 953 -0.91 32.81 2.40
C GLU A 953 0.35 32.59 1.54
N ARG A 954 1.03 31.44 1.67
CA ARG A 954 2.11 31.09 0.75
C ARG A 954 1.56 30.91 -0.67
N ASN A 955 2.28 31.51 -1.61
CA ASN A 955 1.99 31.52 -3.04
C ASN A 955 2.92 30.60 -3.84
N ASP A 956 3.39 29.51 -3.23
CA ASP A 956 3.99 28.39 -3.93
C ASP A 956 2.98 27.76 -4.89
N GLN A 957 3.46 27.30 -6.05
CA GLN A 957 2.58 26.76 -7.09
C GLN A 957 1.86 25.52 -6.53
N HIS A 958 0.55 25.65 -6.28
CA HIS A 958 -0.32 24.57 -5.84
C HIS A 958 -1.16 24.10 -7.03
N PRO A 959 -0.77 23.00 -7.71
CA PRO A 959 -1.31 22.68 -9.03
C PRO A 959 -2.58 21.80 -8.96
N PHE A 960 -3.27 21.82 -7.82
CA PHE A 960 -4.57 21.18 -7.63
C PHE A 960 -5.67 21.98 -8.30
N PHE A 961 -6.80 21.31 -8.49
CA PHE A 961 -8.00 21.88 -9.08
C PHE A 961 -9.15 21.76 -8.09
N TYR A 962 -9.65 22.91 -7.64
CA TYR A 962 -10.73 23.03 -6.66
C TYR A 962 -11.92 23.80 -7.24
N SER A 963 -13.07 23.64 -6.60
CA SER A 963 -14.26 24.40 -6.94
C SER A 963 -14.09 25.87 -6.53
N ILE A 964 -14.84 26.76 -7.18
CA ILE A 964 -14.96 28.17 -6.79
C ILE A 964 -16.42 28.44 -6.42
N ARG A 965 -16.62 29.21 -5.35
CA ARG A 965 -17.91 29.80 -4.98
C ARG A 965 -17.72 31.29 -4.82
N CYS A 966 -18.46 32.10 -5.54
CA CYS A 966 -18.28 33.54 -5.48
C CYS A 966 -19.03 34.16 -4.29
N VAL A 967 -18.45 35.20 -3.71
CA VAL A 967 -19.06 36.05 -2.67
C VAL A 967 -19.25 37.46 -3.23
N LYS A 968 -20.33 38.14 -2.84
CA LYS A 968 -20.63 39.49 -3.32
C LYS A 968 -19.58 40.47 -2.80
N CYS A 969 -19.12 41.39 -3.66
CA CYS A 969 -18.22 42.47 -3.24
C CYS A 969 -18.96 43.43 -2.29
N GLU A 970 -18.30 43.87 -1.22
CA GLU A 970 -18.82 44.93 -0.35
C GLU A 970 -18.85 46.25 -1.15
N GLN A 971 -19.96 46.99 -1.11
CA GLN A 971 -20.02 48.32 -1.72
C GLN A 971 -19.35 49.32 -0.77
N ASP A 972 -18.32 50.02 -1.24
CA ASP A 972 -17.73 51.15 -0.52
C ASP A 972 -18.76 52.28 -0.40
N THR A 973 -19.51 52.29 0.69
CA THR A 973 -20.36 53.43 1.07
C THR A 973 -19.47 54.51 1.69
N ASN A 974 -18.56 55.13 0.90
CA ASN A 974 -17.82 56.33 1.28
C ASN A 974 -17.24 57.09 0.07
N SER A 975 -18.11 57.50 -0.86
CA SER A 975 -17.78 58.60 -1.77
C SER A 975 -18.96 59.55 -1.94
N THR A 976 -19.30 60.28 -0.88
CA THR A 976 -19.97 61.57 -1.03
C THR A 976 -18.96 62.56 -1.61
N THR A 977 -19.12 62.85 -2.90
CA THR A 977 -18.44 63.94 -3.61
C THR A 977 -18.85 65.29 -3.04
N SER A 978 -17.90 66.03 -2.49
CA SER A 978 -17.93 67.50 -2.44
C SER A 978 -16.85 68.03 -3.40
N PRO A 979 -17.16 68.97 -4.29
CA PRO A 979 -16.20 69.48 -5.27
C PRO A 979 -15.24 70.47 -4.61
N VAL A 980 -13.94 70.24 -4.75
CA VAL A 980 -12.92 71.27 -4.46
C VAL A 980 -12.07 71.46 -5.71
N GLU A 981 -11.88 72.74 -5.99
CA GLU A 981 -11.36 73.37 -7.18
C GLU A 981 -9.91 73.02 -7.49
N ASN A 982 -9.59 73.18 -8.78
CA ASN A 982 -8.26 73.16 -9.36
C ASN A 982 -7.24 73.97 -8.54
N GLU A 983 -6.08 73.39 -8.28
CA GLU A 983 -4.84 74.18 -8.30
C GLU A 983 -3.70 73.42 -8.99
N GLN A 984 -3.08 74.15 -9.91
CA GLN A 984 -2.06 73.71 -10.84
C GLN A 984 -0.73 73.45 -10.12
N SER A 985 0.02 72.52 -10.71
CA SER A 985 1.44 72.30 -10.50
C SER A 985 2.29 73.57 -10.50
N SER A 986 3.29 73.62 -9.60
CA SER A 986 4.61 74.19 -9.91
C SER A 986 5.69 73.34 -9.22
N PRO A 987 6.86 73.11 -9.86
CA PRO A 987 7.80 72.05 -9.45
C PRO A 987 8.94 72.58 -8.58
N GLY A 988 9.45 71.75 -7.66
CA GLY A 988 10.68 72.09 -6.95
C GLY A 988 11.14 71.09 -5.88
N ARG A 989 12.14 70.30 -6.28
CA ARG A 989 13.10 69.48 -5.50
C ARG A 989 12.69 68.10 -5.01
#